data_AF-A0A9X1M5B9-F1
#
_entry.id   AF-A0A9X1M5B9-F1
#
_cell.length_a   1.000
_cell.length_b   1.000
_cell.length_c   1.000
_cell.angle_alpha   90.00
_cell.angle_beta   90.00
_cell.angle_gamma   90.00
#
_symmetry.space_group_name_H-M   'P 1'
#
loop_
_entity.id
_entity.type
_entity.pdbx_description
1 polymer ?
#
loop_
_entity_poly.entity_id
_entity_poly.type
_entity_poly.pdbx_seq_one_letter_code
_entity_poly.pdbx_strand_id
1 'polypeptide(L)'
;MAKAYFVEENEGKLVYLDQDDDAFNVAATSLGVAAEQAPDQLVAAVRGRLFWKRSGVPMFAWFDEMTERWLEHRNHSVETKRAPEAPPHIALLTLFSMAAETMGSSSKGLKQSEAGFYGQLEDLLSVPSEESQRLRTSFRASTEAYWEALALWLEDRDGALGLPSAYALTHRYVGLPVSQALVRETERRNLRRMFEEQGLLPGTALSHTEMFNALDVWIHSARTSANASMIKMWANSDTQDRITDIALAELAAWDGPGHGTDGQTNVSARRCFFTLRESRQRLATVFQLGLVANVQLVADEEATLAGEHEDISVVLRSGSPGQAGVDFKGVLPDYASFLEGAVSMTTQSGQTIRRFPKNVLILTRDPVTERYLETDRIAPGTPARVLVRLQSGLADAVEKILIDSAQPGYSRLLEGHAGLPAGWVMFDRVQVLRSPAAALITSKELAGFELRLSAQMTLNGGLKLPGRVARWSARSPLQLVIASDEDGPFELVMTTLNAETLQAEEKVLIHGLLAPYAVMLEDLDIDREDFSLSLRAGKKTLQSISVKLRDSSSPRAASAAAYRFLCRDFGDPSWPVTAVPAVEADRIGIDGLLVQEEAADSTTTREVSIPRTATWSKRRVGNTNRNVLRLPPPGPTSCLITGRHHFIFPTFHGGWPQTKWIYGECEQCRLSSRAPTRFTKKTTQRKSLSNQTPLPPLSTKEEPNWEVLMDALAYIGSGTAKEFSGLARQHEDTPLFEKRLLTALEALAYIEVQRDSSHRLTHWEMAASSIGGLSDGSWLLAGLWDREMVASVEQATQACGGRIEQIDVATHASRIIRGMDQTAVAELAADLEVVLRPGAADALTRVLPNISTVGHSLTRSSLPDVHECQFFEPVSASWLDVDSAEHAGLFRSRHGYVTHYFFRTPADVRNGVGARVDVELGKHLAAIQIGHHLAAYDPESQTLSVPMGAELPGIYGRAAVMASGRFPESDFRTSSLNYRGVEPQTARLLIGKVAS
;
A
#
# COMPACT_ATOMS: atom_id res chain seq x y z
N MET A 1 20.70 20.26 16.20
CA MET A 1 20.32 18.84 16.37
C MET A 1 19.16 18.45 15.46
N ALA A 2 17.96 19.02 15.60
CA ALA A 2 16.81 18.67 14.75
C ALA A 2 17.13 18.65 13.24
N LYS A 3 17.70 19.76 12.72
CA LYS A 3 18.11 19.90 11.32
C LYS A 3 19.21 18.93 10.84
N ALA A 4 19.90 18.25 11.75
CA ALA A 4 20.99 17.35 11.41
C ALA A 4 20.54 15.88 11.41
N TYR A 5 19.70 15.48 12.38
CA TYR A 5 19.14 14.12 12.44
C TYR A 5 17.97 13.92 11.47
N PHE A 6 17.11 14.92 11.34
CA PHE A 6 15.85 14.83 10.61
C PHE A 6 15.96 15.59 9.29
N VAL A 7 16.41 14.88 8.27
CA VAL A 7 16.67 15.37 6.90
C VAL A 7 15.88 14.56 5.88
N GLU A 8 15.67 15.11 4.68
CA GLU A 8 14.87 14.46 3.63
C GLU A 8 15.49 13.13 3.15
N GLU A 9 16.81 12.95 3.25
CA GLU A 9 17.48 11.68 2.92
C GLU A 9 17.08 10.51 3.83
N ASN A 10 16.52 10.82 5.00
CA ASN A 10 16.01 9.85 5.97
C ASN A 10 14.52 9.56 5.76
N GLU A 11 13.90 10.09 4.70
CA GLU A 11 12.50 9.81 4.35
C GLU A 11 12.17 8.31 4.41
N GLY A 12 11.13 7.96 5.18
CA GLY A 12 10.66 6.57 5.34
C GLY A 12 11.59 5.64 6.13
N LYS A 13 12.69 6.14 6.71
CA LYS A 13 13.63 5.35 7.53
C LYS A 13 13.48 5.71 9.01
N LEU A 14 13.68 4.73 9.88
CA LEU A 14 13.77 4.98 11.32
C LEU A 14 15.01 5.85 11.61
N VAL A 15 14.83 6.99 12.28
CA VAL A 15 15.93 7.90 12.64
C VAL A 15 16.29 7.69 14.11
N TYR A 16 17.55 7.35 14.36
CA TYR A 16 18.06 7.04 15.69
C TYR A 16 18.81 8.24 16.28
N LEU A 17 18.53 8.60 17.53
CA LEU A 17 19.24 9.68 18.23
C LEU A 17 20.53 9.17 18.87
N ASP A 18 21.47 8.70 18.05
CA ASP A 18 22.76 8.14 18.47
C ASP A 18 23.87 9.21 18.43
N GLN A 19 24.79 9.19 19.41
CA GLN A 19 25.94 10.11 19.46
C GLN A 19 27.00 9.77 18.41
N ASP A 20 27.19 8.48 18.11
CA ASP A 20 28.14 7.99 17.11
C ASP A 20 27.64 8.24 15.67
N ASP A 21 26.44 8.80 15.50
CA ASP A 21 25.88 9.19 14.21
C ASP A 21 26.58 10.46 13.68
N ASP A 22 26.84 10.49 12.37
CA ASP A 22 27.41 11.66 11.69
C ASP A 22 26.56 12.92 11.93
N ALA A 23 25.25 12.74 12.11
CA ALA A 23 24.30 13.80 12.46
C ALA A 23 24.66 14.57 13.75
N PHE A 24 25.20 13.90 14.78
CA PHE A 24 25.62 14.56 16.01
C PHE A 24 26.80 15.53 15.76
N ASN A 25 27.79 15.06 15.00
CA ASN A 25 28.96 15.84 14.63
C ASN A 25 28.60 17.01 13.70
N VAL A 26 27.68 16.81 12.76
CA VAL A 26 27.11 17.88 11.92
C VAL A 26 26.44 18.94 12.79
N ALA A 27 25.64 18.53 13.77
CA ALA A 27 24.99 19.46 14.70
C ALA A 27 26.02 20.26 15.52
N ALA A 28 27.05 19.61 16.07
CA ALA A 28 28.10 20.27 16.84
C ALA A 28 28.86 21.31 15.99
N THR A 29 29.24 20.93 14.77
CA THR A 29 29.95 21.80 13.82
C THR A 29 29.12 23.03 13.48
N SER A 30 27.80 22.87 13.26
CA SER A 30 26.89 23.98 12.97
C SER A 30 26.76 25.00 14.12
N LEU A 31 27.05 24.58 15.35
CA LEU A 31 27.04 25.43 16.55
C LEU A 31 28.43 26.00 16.88
N GLY A 32 29.46 25.70 16.07
CA GLY A 32 30.84 26.11 16.33
C GLY A 32 31.49 25.37 17.49
N VAL A 33 30.98 24.19 17.85
CA VAL A 33 31.50 23.35 18.94
C VAL A 33 32.36 22.23 18.36
N ALA A 34 33.57 22.05 18.88
CA ALA A 34 34.43 20.94 18.49
C ALA A 34 33.78 19.59 18.89
N ALA A 35 33.86 18.58 18.02
CA ALA A 35 33.22 17.28 18.23
C ALA A 35 33.56 16.65 19.60
N GLU A 36 34.81 16.78 20.04
CA GLU A 36 35.29 16.26 21.34
C GLU A 36 34.64 16.94 22.55
N GLN A 37 34.18 18.19 22.42
CA GLN A 37 33.56 18.98 23.49
C GLN A 37 32.03 18.96 23.45
N ALA A 38 31.44 18.48 22.34
CA ALA A 38 30.01 18.53 22.11
C ALA A 38 29.19 17.73 23.15
N PRO A 39 29.60 16.52 23.59
CA PRO A 39 28.91 15.77 24.64
C PRO A 39 28.83 16.54 25.97
N ASP A 40 29.96 17.09 26.44
CA ASP A 40 30.04 17.81 27.70
C ASP A 40 29.20 19.11 27.68
N GLN A 41 29.22 19.83 26.54
CA GLN A 41 28.40 21.03 26.38
C GLN A 41 26.90 20.71 26.34
N LEU A 42 26.49 19.60 25.72
CA LEU A 42 25.10 19.13 25.74
C LEU A 42 24.64 18.85 27.17
N VAL A 43 25.45 18.10 27.93
CA VAL A 43 25.18 17.78 29.34
C VAL A 43 25.03 19.07 30.16
N ALA A 44 25.95 20.03 30.00
CA ALA A 44 25.89 21.30 30.69
C ALA A 44 24.62 22.09 30.35
N ALA A 45 24.23 22.14 29.08
CA ALA A 45 23.02 22.83 28.62
C ALA A 45 21.74 22.23 29.19
N VAL A 46 21.60 20.89 29.17
CA VAL A 46 20.44 20.19 29.75
C VAL A 46 20.41 20.34 31.26
N ARG A 47 21.55 20.15 31.94
CA ARG A 47 21.66 20.29 33.39
C ARG A 47 21.25 21.69 33.86
N GLY A 48 21.60 22.72 33.10
CA GLY A 48 21.22 24.12 33.37
C GLY A 48 19.71 24.38 33.34
N ARG A 49 18.91 23.46 32.79
CA ARG A 49 17.44 23.56 32.70
C ARG A 49 16.70 22.68 33.72
N LEU A 50 17.40 21.86 34.51
CA LEU A 50 16.78 21.00 35.53
C LEU A 50 16.46 21.77 36.81
N PHE A 51 15.29 21.49 37.40
CA PHE A 51 14.91 22.02 38.70
C PHE A 51 15.54 21.20 39.84
N TRP A 52 16.31 21.85 40.72
CA TRP A 52 16.96 21.23 41.89
C TRP A 52 16.15 21.40 43.19
N LYS A 53 16.48 20.62 44.24
CA LYS A 53 15.76 20.37 45.51
C LYS A 53 15.02 21.54 46.19
N ARG A 54 15.36 22.78 45.87
CA ARG A 54 14.89 23.98 46.57
C ARG A 54 13.48 24.45 46.19
N SER A 55 12.84 23.86 45.16
CA SER A 55 11.58 24.39 44.61
C SER A 55 10.32 23.56 44.89
N GLY A 56 10.41 22.30 45.31
CA GLY A 56 9.24 21.41 45.42
C GLY A 56 8.62 20.99 44.07
N VAL A 57 9.20 21.46 42.96
CA VAL A 57 8.75 21.23 41.58
C VAL A 57 9.41 19.95 41.02
N PRO A 58 8.76 19.19 40.11
CA PRO A 58 9.37 18.06 39.39
C PRO A 58 10.66 18.46 38.69
N MET A 59 11.61 17.52 38.58
CA MET A 59 12.95 17.84 38.06
C MET A 59 12.92 18.30 36.58
N PHE A 60 11.99 17.74 35.81
CA PHE A 60 11.81 18.06 34.39
C PHE A 60 10.67 19.04 34.10
N ALA A 61 10.13 19.75 35.11
CA ALA A 61 8.98 20.63 34.91
C ALA A 61 9.17 21.71 33.83
N TRP A 62 10.42 22.16 33.59
CA TRP A 62 10.72 23.09 32.51
C TRP A 62 10.44 22.46 31.14
N PHE A 63 10.81 21.19 30.97
CA PHE A 63 10.55 20.44 29.75
C PHE A 63 9.07 20.07 29.62
N ASP A 64 8.36 19.82 30.74
CA ASP A 64 6.92 19.60 30.74
C ASP A 64 6.18 20.86 30.23
N GLU A 65 6.49 22.04 30.77
CA GLU A 65 5.94 23.34 30.31
C GLU A 65 6.26 23.63 28.85
N MET A 66 7.45 23.22 28.37
CA MET A 66 7.82 23.34 26.96
C MET A 66 7.05 22.37 26.06
N THR A 67 6.67 21.19 26.54
CA THR A 67 5.81 20.25 25.80
C THR A 67 4.43 20.86 25.60
N GLU A 68 3.81 21.35 26.67
CA GLU A 68 2.47 21.96 26.64
C GLU A 68 2.43 23.15 25.67
N ARG A 69 3.39 24.08 25.77
CA ARG A 69 3.49 25.22 24.84
C ARG A 69 3.76 24.80 23.40
N TRP A 70 4.57 23.77 23.20
CA TRP A 70 4.84 23.27 21.85
C TRP A 70 3.59 22.66 21.24
N LEU A 71 2.77 21.94 22.02
CA LEU A 71 1.48 21.38 21.56
C LEU A 71 0.50 22.47 21.15
N GLU A 72 0.37 23.55 21.92
CA GLU A 72 -0.47 24.69 21.57
C GLU A 72 -0.03 25.30 20.22
N HIS A 73 1.26 25.57 20.03
CA HIS A 73 1.79 26.10 18.78
C HIS A 73 1.66 25.12 17.61
N ARG A 74 1.84 23.82 17.88
CA ARG A 74 1.67 22.76 16.89
C ARG A 74 0.23 22.70 16.41
N ASN A 75 -0.73 22.62 17.33
CA ASN A 75 -2.16 22.53 17.01
C ASN A 75 -2.59 23.73 16.17
N HIS A 76 -2.17 24.93 16.56
CA HIS A 76 -2.41 26.14 15.76
C HIS A 76 -1.73 26.07 14.37
N SER A 77 -0.52 25.52 14.28
CA SER A 77 0.17 25.34 12.99
C SER A 77 -0.59 24.36 12.09
N VAL A 78 -1.07 23.24 12.64
CA VAL A 78 -1.87 22.24 11.91
C VAL A 78 -3.19 22.83 11.43
N GLU A 79 -3.93 23.55 12.30
CA GLU A 79 -5.17 24.25 11.94
C GLU A 79 -4.93 25.28 10.82
N THR A 80 -3.82 26.01 10.88
CA THR A 80 -3.46 27.02 9.86
C THR A 80 -2.71 26.44 8.65
N LYS A 81 -2.64 25.11 8.53
CA LYS A 81 -2.00 24.38 7.42
C LYS A 81 -0.52 24.76 7.22
N ARG A 82 0.18 25.01 8.32
CA ARG A 82 1.63 25.30 8.38
C ARG A 82 2.39 24.13 8.98
N ALA A 83 3.65 23.97 8.57
CA ALA A 83 4.51 22.94 9.12
C ALA A 83 4.88 23.27 10.59
N PRO A 84 4.59 22.38 11.56
CA PRO A 84 4.88 22.65 12.96
C PRO A 84 6.38 22.63 13.24
N GLU A 85 6.88 23.48 14.15
CA GLU A 85 8.30 23.50 14.54
C GLU A 85 8.72 22.20 15.24
N ALA A 86 10.03 21.90 15.23
CA ALA A 86 10.58 20.72 15.89
C ALA A 86 10.37 20.77 17.42
N PRO A 87 10.10 19.63 18.08
CA PRO A 87 9.91 19.61 19.51
C PRO A 87 11.20 20.01 20.25
N PRO A 88 11.09 20.74 21.37
CA PRO A 88 12.25 21.30 22.07
C PRO A 88 13.10 20.24 22.80
N HIS A 89 12.64 18.99 22.86
CA HIS A 89 13.24 17.92 23.67
C HIS A 89 14.32 17.12 22.97
N ILE A 90 14.57 17.32 21.66
CA ILE A 90 15.52 16.48 20.88
C ILE A 90 16.88 16.39 21.56
N ALA A 91 17.41 17.51 22.10
CA ALA A 91 18.67 17.53 22.84
C ALA A 91 18.64 16.71 24.13
N LEU A 92 17.51 16.75 24.86
CA LEU A 92 17.30 15.94 26.06
C LEU A 92 17.21 14.44 25.71
N LEU A 93 16.50 14.10 24.63
CA LEU A 93 16.36 12.73 24.15
C LEU A 93 17.72 12.14 23.71
N THR A 94 18.54 12.91 22.99
CA THR A 94 19.92 12.52 22.64
C THR A 94 20.76 12.25 23.89
N LEU A 95 20.63 13.08 24.94
CA LEU A 95 21.32 12.84 26.22
C LEU A 95 20.85 11.54 26.89
N PHE A 96 19.56 11.20 26.80
CA PHE A 96 19.07 9.91 27.31
C PHE A 96 19.65 8.73 26.53
N SER A 97 19.78 8.84 25.20
CA SER A 97 20.45 7.82 24.37
C SER A 97 21.94 7.67 24.74
N MET A 98 22.66 8.76 24.99
CA MET A 98 24.07 8.73 25.44
C MET A 98 24.26 7.98 26.76
N ALA A 99 23.33 8.19 27.72
CA ALA A 99 23.34 7.45 28.98
C ALA A 99 23.12 5.94 28.75
N ALA A 100 22.28 5.57 27.78
CA ALA A 100 22.07 4.18 27.40
C ALA A 100 23.29 3.56 26.69
N GLU A 101 24.00 4.30 25.85
CA GLU A 101 25.20 3.82 25.15
C GLU A 101 26.34 3.48 26.13
N THR A 102 26.54 4.33 27.13
CA THR A 102 27.58 4.15 28.16
C THR A 102 27.35 2.88 28.99
N MET A 103 26.08 2.43 29.12
CA MET A 103 25.72 1.15 29.74
C MET A 103 26.14 -0.07 28.88
N GLY A 104 26.22 0.07 27.56
CA GLY A 104 26.64 -0.99 26.64
C GLY A 104 28.16 -1.17 26.55
N SER A 105 28.92 -0.09 26.70
CA SER A 105 30.39 -0.05 26.58
C SER A 105 31.15 -0.38 27.87
N SER A 106 30.50 -0.24 29.04
CA SER A 106 31.16 -0.42 30.33
C SER A 106 31.37 -1.89 30.69
N SER A 107 32.64 -2.31 30.69
CA SER A 107 33.15 -3.62 31.15
C SER A 107 32.99 -3.87 32.67
N LYS A 108 32.38 -2.94 33.40
CA LYS A 108 32.28 -2.92 34.87
C LYS A 108 31.01 -3.60 35.41
N GLY A 109 30.69 -4.81 34.99
CA GLY A 109 29.79 -5.73 35.72
C GLY A 109 28.39 -5.24 36.15
N LEU A 110 27.95 -4.05 35.73
CA LEU A 110 26.61 -3.53 35.96
C LEU A 110 25.71 -4.26 34.98
N LYS A 111 24.77 -5.05 35.51
CA LYS A 111 23.74 -5.71 34.71
C LYS A 111 23.03 -4.65 33.86
N GLN A 112 22.77 -4.96 32.59
CA GLN A 112 22.03 -4.10 31.65
C GLN A 112 20.54 -4.02 32.03
N SER A 113 20.27 -3.51 33.22
CA SER A 113 18.98 -3.41 33.91
C SER A 113 18.57 -1.95 34.05
N GLU A 114 17.31 -1.66 34.41
CA GLU A 114 16.84 -0.29 34.67
C GLU A 114 17.75 0.47 35.66
N ALA A 115 18.23 -0.22 36.69
CA ALA A 115 19.13 0.37 37.67
C ALA A 115 20.49 0.78 37.07
N GLY A 116 20.97 0.04 36.06
CA GLY A 116 22.19 0.37 35.33
C GLY A 116 22.05 1.65 34.53
N PHE A 117 20.92 1.82 33.81
CA PHE A 117 20.62 3.04 33.08
C PHE A 117 20.54 4.27 33.98
N TYR A 118 19.78 4.20 35.08
CA TYR A 118 19.66 5.33 36.00
C TYR A 118 21.01 5.72 36.61
N GLY A 119 21.89 4.75 36.90
CA GLY A 119 23.25 5.03 37.36
C GLY A 119 24.06 5.85 36.35
N GLN A 120 24.02 5.45 35.07
CA GLN A 120 24.73 6.20 34.01
C GLN A 120 24.14 7.60 33.81
N LEU A 121 22.81 7.74 33.84
CA LEU A 121 22.15 9.04 33.72
C LEU A 121 22.47 9.96 34.91
N GLU A 122 22.50 9.40 36.13
CA GLU A 122 22.89 10.12 37.35
C GLU A 122 24.36 10.57 37.29
N ASP A 123 25.26 9.72 36.82
CA ASP A 123 26.68 10.03 36.64
C ASP A 123 26.87 11.12 35.57
N LEU A 124 26.23 10.97 34.40
CA LEU A 124 26.32 11.91 33.28
C LEU A 124 25.83 13.30 33.67
N LEU A 125 24.69 13.38 34.36
CA LEU A 125 24.15 14.65 34.85
C LEU A 125 24.80 15.11 36.18
N SER A 126 25.73 14.33 36.73
CA SER A 126 26.33 14.46 38.06
C SER A 126 25.31 14.88 39.13
N VAL A 127 24.28 14.04 39.25
CA VAL A 127 23.13 14.18 40.14
C VAL A 127 23.55 13.79 41.55
N PRO A 128 23.33 14.66 42.56
CA PRO A 128 23.59 14.30 43.95
C PRO A 128 22.76 13.09 44.39
N SER A 129 23.30 12.25 45.26
CA SER A 129 22.61 11.04 45.76
C SER A 129 21.25 11.33 46.39
N GLU A 130 21.10 12.51 47.03
CA GLU A 130 19.83 12.97 47.61
C GLU A 130 18.72 13.24 46.57
N GLU A 131 19.09 13.43 45.30
CA GLU A 131 18.20 13.78 44.19
C GLU A 131 17.87 12.60 43.28
N SER A 132 18.60 11.49 43.41
CA SER A 132 18.45 10.28 42.59
C SER A 132 16.99 9.79 42.53
N GLN A 133 16.31 9.69 43.68
CA GLN A 133 14.92 9.22 43.70
C GLN A 133 13.97 10.20 42.99
N ARG A 134 14.19 11.51 43.12
CA ARG A 134 13.36 12.54 42.48
C ARG A 134 13.57 12.56 40.96
N LEU A 135 14.81 12.37 40.50
CA LEU A 135 15.12 12.18 39.08
C LEU A 135 14.35 10.97 38.54
N ARG A 136 14.46 9.80 39.19
CA ARG A 136 13.81 8.56 38.75
C ARG A 136 12.28 8.69 38.68
N THR A 137 11.67 9.35 39.67
CA THR A 137 10.22 9.60 39.67
C THR A 137 9.84 10.56 38.55
N SER A 138 10.57 11.66 38.37
CA SER A 138 10.29 12.64 37.30
C SER A 138 10.49 12.03 35.91
N PHE A 139 11.52 11.19 35.74
CA PHE A 139 11.80 10.49 34.49
C PHE A 139 10.64 9.59 34.08
N ARG A 140 10.12 8.77 35.00
CA ARG A 140 8.97 7.89 34.72
C ARG A 140 7.68 8.67 34.44
N ALA A 141 7.53 9.87 34.99
CA ALA A 141 6.33 10.68 34.80
C ALA A 141 6.31 11.38 33.43
N SER A 142 7.46 11.85 32.94
CA SER A 142 7.47 12.78 31.79
C SER A 142 8.16 12.26 30.52
N THR A 143 9.06 11.27 30.61
CA THR A 143 9.92 10.93 29.45
C THR A 143 9.16 10.40 28.24
N GLU A 144 8.09 9.61 28.47
CA GLU A 144 7.27 9.03 27.40
C GLU A 144 6.65 10.14 26.54
N ALA A 145 6.10 11.19 27.17
CA ALA A 145 5.53 12.35 26.48
C ALA A 145 6.55 13.07 25.56
N TYR A 146 7.84 13.08 25.91
CA TYR A 146 8.86 13.70 25.07
C TYR A 146 9.17 12.88 23.82
N TRP A 147 9.19 11.54 23.94
CA TRP A 147 9.30 10.64 22.78
C TRP A 147 8.06 10.72 21.90
N GLU A 148 6.87 10.80 22.50
CA GLU A 148 5.61 10.99 21.77
C GLU A 148 5.57 12.33 21.04
N ALA A 149 6.08 13.41 21.63
CA ALA A 149 6.18 14.70 20.94
C ALA A 149 7.05 14.62 19.68
N LEU A 150 8.15 13.86 19.74
CA LEU A 150 8.99 13.59 18.58
C LEU A 150 8.28 12.72 17.53
N ALA A 151 7.61 11.65 17.96
CA ALA A 151 6.86 10.79 17.06
C ALA A 151 5.75 11.58 16.33
N LEU A 152 4.95 12.33 17.07
CA LEU A 152 3.87 13.16 16.55
C LEU A 152 4.37 14.18 15.52
N TRP A 153 5.51 14.83 15.78
CA TRP A 153 6.13 15.78 14.85
C TRP A 153 6.58 15.15 13.52
N LEU A 154 7.11 13.91 13.57
CA LEU A 154 7.50 13.14 12.38
C LEU A 154 6.27 12.64 11.62
N GLU A 155 5.22 12.24 12.33
CA GLU A 155 3.95 11.80 11.77
C GLU A 155 3.18 12.92 11.07
N ASP A 156 3.22 14.15 11.59
CA ASP A 156 2.64 15.34 10.95
C ASP A 156 3.23 15.62 9.57
N ARG A 157 4.46 15.16 9.37
CA ARG A 157 5.22 15.25 8.12
C ARG A 157 5.14 13.96 7.30
N ASP A 158 4.29 13.02 7.70
CA ASP A 158 4.16 11.69 7.13
C ASP A 158 5.50 10.97 6.90
N GLY A 159 6.44 11.14 7.83
CA GLY A 159 7.75 10.49 7.75
C GLY A 159 8.71 11.09 6.71
N ALA A 160 8.43 12.28 6.16
CA ALA A 160 9.31 12.97 5.19
C ALA A 160 10.71 13.28 5.74
N LEU A 161 10.85 13.42 7.06
CA LEU A 161 12.13 13.61 7.74
C LEU A 161 12.61 12.35 8.50
N GLY A 162 11.94 11.22 8.28
CA GLY A 162 12.16 9.96 8.99
C GLY A 162 10.97 9.51 9.85
N LEU A 163 11.01 8.25 10.25
CA LEU A 163 10.01 7.57 11.09
C LEU A 163 10.50 7.49 12.55
N PRO A 164 9.58 7.48 13.54
CA PRO A 164 9.93 7.32 14.94
C PRO A 164 10.57 5.96 15.21
N SER A 165 11.75 5.95 15.80
CA SER A 165 12.55 4.73 16.06
C SER A 165 12.46 4.22 17.49
N ALA A 166 11.95 5.03 18.42
CA ALA A 166 11.87 4.67 19.83
C ALA A 166 10.72 3.68 20.04
N TYR A 167 11.06 2.45 20.44
CA TYR A 167 10.09 1.38 20.65
C TYR A 167 10.52 0.49 21.82
N ALA A 168 9.58 0.21 22.73
CA ALA A 168 9.83 -0.62 23.90
C ALA A 168 8.56 -1.37 24.35
N LEU A 169 8.56 -2.70 24.21
CA LEU A 169 7.54 -3.55 24.84
C LEU A 169 7.91 -3.90 26.28
N THR A 170 9.22 -4.03 26.53
CA THR A 170 9.77 -4.31 27.85
C THR A 170 10.39 -3.04 28.44
N HIS A 171 10.32 -2.89 29.77
CA HIS A 171 10.89 -1.73 30.47
C HIS A 171 10.41 -0.37 29.95
N ARG A 172 9.09 -0.19 29.73
CA ARG A 172 8.38 0.99 29.21
C ARG A 172 9.19 2.30 29.13
N TYR A 173 9.66 2.83 30.25
CA TYR A 173 10.36 4.13 30.29
C TYR A 173 11.83 4.06 29.87
N VAL A 174 12.57 3.05 30.32
CA VAL A 174 14.02 2.93 30.09
C VAL A 174 14.31 2.21 28.76
N GLY A 175 13.39 1.39 28.28
CA GLY A 175 13.51 0.71 26.99
C GLY A 175 13.62 1.68 25.82
N LEU A 176 12.92 2.82 25.87
CA LEU A 176 12.93 3.84 24.81
C LEU A 176 14.34 4.37 24.50
N PRO A 177 15.09 4.99 25.44
CA PRO A 177 16.46 5.44 25.15
C PRO A 177 17.43 4.29 24.85
N VAL A 178 17.20 3.10 25.43
CA VAL A 178 18.07 1.95 25.14
C VAL A 178 17.88 1.43 23.70
N SER A 179 16.65 1.47 23.17
CA SER A 179 16.37 1.12 21.78
C SER A 179 17.15 1.96 20.78
N GLN A 180 17.59 3.16 21.19
CA GLN A 180 18.31 4.09 20.35
C GLN A 180 19.80 3.75 20.17
N ALA A 181 20.41 3.15 21.18
CA ALA A 181 21.87 2.96 21.25
C ALA A 181 22.33 1.50 21.15
N LEU A 182 21.43 0.52 21.34
CA LEU A 182 21.83 -0.88 21.46
C LEU A 182 22.30 -1.51 20.13
N VAL A 183 21.63 -1.20 19.01
CA VAL A 183 21.87 -1.82 17.70
C VAL A 183 22.26 -0.71 16.72
N ARG A 184 23.51 -0.72 16.24
CA ARG A 184 24.04 0.30 15.33
C ARG A 184 23.60 0.03 13.88
N GLU A 185 23.90 0.97 12.99
CA GLU A 185 23.50 0.92 11.59
C GLU A 185 23.97 -0.33 10.84
N THR A 186 25.17 -0.82 11.17
CA THR A 186 25.69 -2.06 10.57
C THR A 186 24.84 -3.26 10.96
N GLU A 187 24.46 -3.37 12.23
CA GLU A 187 23.63 -4.45 12.74
C GLU A 187 22.17 -4.37 12.26
N ARG A 188 21.61 -3.17 12.12
CA ARG A 188 20.27 -2.97 11.52
C ARG A 188 20.20 -3.48 10.08
N ARG A 189 21.25 -3.26 9.28
CA ARG A 189 21.38 -3.87 7.94
C ARG A 189 21.40 -5.40 7.97
N ASN A 190 21.98 -6.01 9.01
CA ASN A 190 21.93 -7.47 9.18
C ASN A 190 20.51 -7.96 9.51
N LEU A 191 19.71 -7.21 10.27
CA LEU A 191 18.31 -7.54 10.56
C LEU A 191 17.45 -7.55 9.29
N ARG A 192 17.60 -6.53 8.43
CA ARG A 192 16.87 -6.47 7.15
C ARG A 192 17.17 -7.69 6.28
N ARG A 193 18.45 -8.06 6.20
CA ARG A 193 18.89 -9.28 5.51
C ARG A 193 18.30 -10.55 6.13
N MET A 194 18.16 -10.61 7.46
CA MET A 194 17.49 -11.74 8.13
C MET A 194 16.04 -11.87 7.68
N PHE A 195 15.29 -10.76 7.57
CA PHE A 195 13.90 -10.80 7.12
C PHE A 195 13.78 -11.40 5.71
N GLU A 196 14.70 -11.03 4.81
CA GLU A 196 14.79 -11.59 3.47
C GLU A 196 15.10 -13.10 3.47
N GLU A 197 16.09 -13.52 4.26
CA GLU A 197 16.50 -14.93 4.37
C GLU A 197 15.41 -15.82 4.98
N GLN A 198 14.58 -15.26 5.88
CA GLN A 198 13.43 -15.95 6.49
C GLN A 198 12.15 -15.85 5.63
N GLY A 199 12.16 -15.08 4.54
CA GLY A 199 10.99 -14.89 3.68
C GLY A 199 9.84 -14.15 4.35
N LEU A 200 10.13 -13.27 5.30
CA LEU A 200 9.12 -12.41 5.91
C LEU A 200 8.64 -11.36 4.89
N LEU A 201 7.34 -11.07 4.89
CA LEU A 201 6.78 -10.02 4.04
C LEU A 201 6.92 -8.66 4.75
N PRO A 202 7.26 -7.58 4.02
CA PRO A 202 7.14 -6.20 4.51
C PRO A 202 5.81 -5.94 5.20
N GLY A 203 5.82 -5.24 6.34
CA GLY A 203 4.60 -4.91 7.08
C GLY A 203 3.90 -6.08 7.78
N THR A 204 4.51 -7.28 7.83
CA THR A 204 3.99 -8.40 8.63
C THR A 204 4.10 -8.07 10.12
N ALA A 205 2.99 -8.18 10.85
CA ALA A 205 3.01 -8.13 12.30
C ALA A 205 3.44 -9.50 12.87
N LEU A 206 4.44 -9.50 13.74
CA LEU A 206 4.87 -10.68 14.49
C LEU A 206 4.78 -10.41 15.99
N SER A 207 4.49 -11.45 16.77
CA SER A 207 4.63 -11.34 18.23
C SER A 207 6.10 -11.30 18.64
N HIS A 208 6.37 -10.77 19.83
CA HIS A 208 7.72 -10.74 20.42
C HIS A 208 8.36 -12.13 20.45
N THR A 209 7.58 -13.14 20.84
CA THR A 209 8.06 -14.52 20.94
C THR A 209 8.41 -15.12 19.57
N GLU A 210 7.64 -14.82 18.53
CA GLU A 210 7.93 -15.30 17.16
C GLU A 210 9.18 -14.65 16.59
N MET A 211 9.33 -13.33 16.72
CA MET A 211 10.53 -12.61 16.28
C MET A 211 11.77 -13.09 17.04
N PHE A 212 11.67 -13.28 18.36
CA PHE A 212 12.75 -13.85 19.16
C PHE A 212 13.19 -15.22 18.62
N ASN A 213 12.23 -16.10 18.34
CA ASN A 213 12.53 -17.43 17.80
C ASN A 213 13.15 -17.36 16.40
N ALA A 214 12.70 -16.43 15.55
CA ALA A 214 13.28 -16.22 14.23
C ALA A 214 14.74 -15.76 14.32
N LEU A 215 15.03 -14.79 15.19
CA LEU A 215 16.38 -14.31 15.47
C LEU A 215 17.28 -15.41 16.02
N ASP A 216 16.79 -16.18 17.00
CA ASP A 216 17.55 -17.27 17.60
C ASP A 216 17.93 -18.35 16.57
N VAL A 217 16.99 -18.70 15.69
CA VAL A 217 17.21 -19.65 14.59
C VAL A 217 18.22 -19.11 13.58
N TRP A 218 18.10 -17.84 13.20
CA TRP A 218 18.98 -17.21 12.22
C TRP A 218 20.42 -17.10 12.73
N ILE A 219 20.62 -16.62 13.96
CA ILE A 219 21.95 -16.43 14.58
C ILE A 219 22.69 -17.75 14.76
N HIS A 220 21.98 -18.82 15.12
CA HIS A 220 22.57 -20.15 15.31
C HIS A 220 22.62 -21.00 14.03
N SER A 221 22.23 -20.46 12.87
CA SER A 221 22.27 -21.19 11.61
C SER A 221 23.70 -21.41 11.12
N ALA A 222 23.98 -22.56 10.51
CA ALA A 222 25.33 -22.93 10.05
C ALA A 222 25.90 -22.01 8.96
N ARG A 223 25.03 -21.23 8.30
CA ARG A 223 25.38 -20.21 7.29
C ARG A 223 24.77 -18.86 7.69
N THR A 224 24.85 -18.50 8.97
CA THR A 224 24.32 -17.20 9.43
C THR A 224 25.01 -16.05 8.70
N SER A 225 24.21 -15.05 8.35
CA SER A 225 24.71 -13.79 7.79
C SER A 225 24.94 -12.72 8.87
N ALA A 226 24.65 -13.03 10.15
CA ALA A 226 24.88 -12.13 11.27
C ALA A 226 26.38 -11.82 11.48
N ASN A 227 26.71 -10.55 11.69
CA ASN A 227 28.07 -10.15 12.04
C ASN A 227 28.48 -10.58 13.47
N ALA A 228 29.78 -10.55 13.78
CA ALA A 228 30.31 -10.99 15.08
C ALA A 228 29.77 -10.16 16.26
N SER A 229 29.48 -8.88 16.04
CA SER A 229 28.89 -7.96 17.02
C SER A 229 27.48 -8.42 17.41
N MET A 230 26.61 -8.68 16.43
CA MET A 230 25.25 -9.20 16.63
C MET A 230 25.25 -10.52 17.40
N ILE A 231 26.13 -11.46 17.03
CA ILE A 231 26.27 -12.75 17.72
C ILE A 231 26.67 -12.54 19.19
N LYS A 232 27.61 -11.63 19.46
CA LYS A 232 28.06 -11.32 20.82
C LYS A 232 26.94 -10.67 21.65
N MET A 233 26.18 -9.75 21.06
CA MET A 233 25.05 -9.11 21.73
C MET A 233 23.93 -10.11 22.02
N TRP A 234 23.62 -11.02 21.10
CA TRP A 234 22.58 -12.05 21.31
C TRP A 234 22.96 -13.10 22.35
N ALA A 235 24.26 -13.31 22.61
CA ALA A 235 24.71 -14.24 23.64
C ALA A 235 24.37 -13.80 25.08
N ASN A 236 24.08 -12.51 25.30
CA ASN A 236 23.65 -12.00 26.59
C ASN A 236 22.11 -12.05 26.71
N SER A 237 21.58 -12.71 27.74
CA SER A 237 20.13 -12.83 27.93
C SER A 237 19.43 -11.48 28.16
N ASP A 238 20.13 -10.52 28.76
CA ASP A 238 19.55 -9.21 29.13
C ASP A 238 19.30 -8.31 27.89
N THR A 239 19.97 -8.58 26.76
CA THR A 239 19.84 -7.83 25.50
C THR A 239 18.89 -8.47 24.51
N GLN A 240 18.61 -9.77 24.62
CA GLN A 240 17.80 -10.48 23.63
C GLN A 240 16.41 -9.88 23.46
N ASP A 241 15.73 -9.53 24.56
CA ASP A 241 14.40 -8.92 24.51
C ASP A 241 14.43 -7.56 23.79
N ARG A 242 15.49 -6.77 23.98
CA ARG A 242 15.66 -5.45 23.35
C ARG A 242 16.02 -5.54 21.88
N ILE A 243 16.89 -6.48 21.50
CA ILE A 243 17.21 -6.75 20.09
C ILE A 243 15.94 -7.21 19.36
N THR A 244 15.10 -7.99 20.04
CA THR A 244 13.80 -8.42 19.51
C THR A 244 12.86 -7.23 19.31
N ASP A 245 12.75 -6.32 20.28
CA ASP A 245 11.96 -5.08 20.16
C ASP A 245 12.44 -4.23 18.97
N ILE A 246 13.75 -4.05 18.79
CA ILE A 246 14.33 -3.30 17.66
C ILE A 246 14.05 -4.01 16.33
N ALA A 247 14.16 -5.34 16.27
CA ALA A 247 13.85 -6.10 15.06
C ALA A 247 12.37 -6.01 14.69
N LEU A 248 11.46 -5.95 15.65
CA LEU A 248 10.03 -5.70 15.38
C LEU A 248 9.81 -4.30 14.80
N ALA A 249 10.43 -3.27 15.37
CA ALA A 249 10.34 -1.90 14.85
C ALA A 249 10.93 -1.79 13.43
N GLU A 250 12.10 -2.40 13.19
CA GLU A 250 12.72 -2.48 11.87
C GLU A 250 11.83 -3.22 10.87
N LEU A 251 11.22 -4.36 11.24
CA LEU A 251 10.31 -5.10 10.36
C LEU A 251 9.07 -4.27 9.99
N ALA A 252 8.52 -3.51 10.94
CA ALA A 252 7.36 -2.65 10.71
C ALA A 252 7.66 -1.50 9.74
N ALA A 253 8.88 -0.94 9.78
CA ALA A 253 9.33 0.12 8.89
C ALA A 253 10.05 -0.38 7.62
N TRP A 254 10.17 -1.71 7.46
CA TRP A 254 10.89 -2.30 6.35
C TRP A 254 10.00 -2.41 5.12
N ASP A 255 10.35 -1.67 4.06
CA ASP A 255 9.65 -1.69 2.77
C ASP A 255 10.04 -2.86 1.85
N GLY A 256 10.83 -3.81 2.35
CA GLY A 256 11.39 -4.92 1.57
C GLY A 256 12.86 -4.70 1.16
N PRO A 257 13.43 -5.61 0.37
CA PRO A 257 14.82 -5.53 -0.09
C PRO A 257 15.12 -4.20 -0.79
N GLY A 258 15.97 -3.39 -0.17
CA GLY A 258 16.30 -2.04 -0.64
C GLY A 258 17.33 -2.03 -1.78
N HIS A 259 17.32 -0.97 -2.59
CA HIS A 259 18.37 -0.65 -3.59
C HIS A 259 19.67 -0.18 -2.92
N GLY A 260 20.34 -1.06 -2.16
CA GLY A 260 21.69 -0.78 -1.65
C GLY A 260 22.74 -0.95 -2.75
N THR A 261 23.59 0.06 -2.95
CA THR A 261 24.71 0.09 -3.91
C THR A 261 25.90 -0.81 -3.54
N ASP A 262 25.80 -1.64 -2.50
CA ASP A 262 26.91 -2.46 -2.03
C ASP A 262 26.97 -3.81 -2.76
N GLY A 263 27.98 -3.93 -3.63
CA GLY A 263 28.27 -5.07 -4.50
C GLY A 263 28.73 -6.36 -3.81
N GLN A 264 28.14 -6.74 -2.67
CA GLN A 264 28.28 -8.09 -2.10
C GLN A 264 26.94 -8.82 -2.10
N THR A 265 26.48 -9.16 -3.31
CA THR A 265 25.37 -10.09 -3.52
C THR A 265 25.81 -11.50 -3.10
N ASN A 266 25.61 -11.86 -1.84
CA ASN A 266 25.61 -13.25 -1.46
C ASN A 266 24.37 -13.89 -2.08
N VAL A 267 24.56 -15.04 -2.73
CA VAL A 267 23.55 -15.83 -3.45
C VAL A 267 22.52 -16.37 -2.46
N SER A 268 21.57 -15.53 -2.04
CA SER A 268 20.37 -16.00 -1.37
C SER A 268 19.55 -16.78 -2.40
N ALA A 269 18.97 -17.91 -2.01
CA ALA A 269 18.25 -18.80 -2.91
C ALA A 269 17.03 -18.07 -3.50
N ARG A 270 17.16 -17.56 -4.73
CA ARG A 270 16.09 -16.84 -5.43
C ARG A 270 14.95 -17.80 -5.77
N ARG A 271 13.79 -17.60 -5.14
CA ARG A 271 12.59 -18.42 -5.28
C ARG A 271 11.56 -17.73 -6.16
N CYS A 272 10.69 -18.52 -6.78
CA CYS A 272 9.48 -18.06 -7.43
C CYS A 272 8.26 -18.59 -6.67
N PHE A 273 7.22 -17.78 -6.60
CA PHE A 273 6.00 -17.99 -5.83
C PHE A 273 4.78 -17.74 -6.70
N PHE A 274 3.66 -18.37 -6.39
CA PHE A 274 2.38 -17.95 -6.96
C PHE A 274 1.86 -16.67 -6.32
N THR A 275 1.20 -15.86 -7.14
CA THR A 275 0.24 -14.86 -6.70
C THR A 275 -1.14 -15.24 -7.22
N LEU A 276 -2.19 -14.93 -6.46
CA LEU A 276 -3.57 -15.13 -6.87
C LEU A 276 -4.30 -13.79 -6.83
N ARG A 277 -5.01 -13.46 -7.90
CA ARG A 277 -5.80 -12.25 -8.04
C ARG A 277 -7.24 -12.58 -8.38
N GLU A 278 -8.14 -11.69 -7.98
CA GLU A 278 -9.52 -11.71 -8.44
C GLU A 278 -9.70 -10.78 -9.62
N SER A 279 -10.49 -11.21 -10.59
CA SER A 279 -10.88 -10.39 -11.72
C SER A 279 -12.38 -10.53 -11.93
N ARG A 280 -13.09 -9.40 -12.09
CA ARG A 280 -14.48 -9.42 -12.54
C ARG A 280 -14.52 -9.55 -14.06
N GLN A 281 -15.01 -10.69 -14.54
CA GLN A 281 -15.36 -10.86 -15.95
C GLN A 281 -16.89 -10.79 -16.08
N ARG A 282 -17.38 -9.65 -16.57
CA ARG A 282 -18.81 -9.31 -16.61
C ARG A 282 -19.43 -9.29 -15.21
N LEU A 283 -20.15 -10.35 -14.83
CA LEU A 283 -20.85 -10.50 -13.54
C LEU A 283 -20.25 -11.61 -12.67
N ALA A 284 -19.22 -12.32 -13.15
CA ALA A 284 -18.60 -13.42 -12.42
C ALA A 284 -17.18 -13.03 -11.97
N THR A 285 -16.86 -13.35 -10.70
CA THR A 285 -15.50 -13.33 -10.19
C THR A 285 -14.73 -14.51 -10.76
N VAL A 286 -13.53 -14.26 -11.28
CA VAL A 286 -12.61 -15.25 -11.82
C VAL A 286 -11.26 -15.06 -11.15
N PHE A 287 -10.67 -16.14 -10.64
CA PHE A 287 -9.34 -16.16 -10.08
C PHE A 287 -8.29 -16.29 -11.17
N GLN A 288 -7.24 -15.49 -11.08
CA GLN A 288 -6.10 -15.52 -11.99
C GLN A 288 -4.83 -15.77 -11.19
N LEU A 289 -4.12 -16.84 -11.53
CA LEU A 289 -2.81 -17.13 -10.98
C LEU A 289 -1.74 -16.33 -11.74
N GLY A 290 -0.66 -15.97 -11.05
CA GLY A 290 0.50 -15.32 -11.63
C GLY A 290 1.77 -15.80 -10.93
N LEU A 291 2.93 -15.49 -11.49
CA LEU A 291 4.22 -15.80 -10.87
C LEU A 291 4.91 -14.52 -10.39
N VAL A 292 5.49 -14.60 -9.20
CA VAL A 292 6.34 -13.56 -8.61
C VAL A 292 7.67 -14.19 -8.24
N ALA A 293 8.76 -13.62 -8.73
CA ALA A 293 10.12 -13.99 -8.39
C ALA A 293 10.63 -13.08 -7.26
N ASN A 294 11.27 -13.66 -6.25
CA ASN A 294 11.98 -12.91 -5.22
C ASN A 294 13.38 -12.57 -5.76
N VAL A 295 13.41 -11.55 -6.61
CA VAL A 295 14.61 -11.05 -7.29
C VAL A 295 14.57 -9.54 -7.28
N GLN A 296 15.70 -8.97 -6.90
CA GLN A 296 15.90 -7.53 -6.97
C GLN A 296 16.27 -7.13 -8.39
N LEU A 297 15.48 -6.23 -8.98
CA LEU A 297 15.69 -5.69 -10.31
C LEU A 297 15.87 -4.17 -10.26
N VAL A 298 16.92 -3.67 -10.90
CA VAL A 298 17.12 -2.22 -11.12
C VAL A 298 16.22 -1.72 -12.24
N ALA A 299 15.98 -2.57 -13.24
CA ALA A 299 15.05 -2.35 -14.34
C ALA A 299 14.51 -3.72 -14.78
N ASP A 300 13.45 -3.71 -15.60
CA ASP A 300 12.90 -4.94 -16.18
C ASP A 300 14.00 -5.75 -16.91
N GLU A 301 14.06 -7.06 -16.65
CA GLU A 301 15.06 -7.97 -17.20
C GLU A 301 14.38 -9.10 -17.97
N GLU A 302 14.88 -9.50 -19.13
CA GLU A 302 14.38 -10.70 -19.78
C GLU A 302 14.93 -11.97 -19.11
N ALA A 303 14.12 -13.03 -19.10
CA ALA A 303 14.52 -14.33 -18.62
C ALA A 303 13.95 -15.43 -19.51
N THR A 304 14.56 -16.61 -19.46
CA THR A 304 14.14 -17.79 -20.21
C THR A 304 13.47 -18.77 -19.26
N LEU A 305 12.18 -19.05 -19.49
CA LEU A 305 11.38 -20.01 -18.74
C LEU A 305 11.38 -21.36 -19.46
N ALA A 306 11.74 -22.43 -18.76
CA ALA A 306 11.72 -23.77 -19.33
C ALA A 306 10.28 -24.26 -19.59
N GLY A 307 9.95 -24.59 -20.84
CA GLY A 307 8.65 -25.13 -21.24
C GLY A 307 8.70 -26.63 -21.55
N GLU A 308 7.53 -27.25 -21.76
CA GLU A 308 7.42 -28.68 -22.07
C GLU A 308 8.02 -29.05 -23.44
N HIS A 309 7.81 -28.20 -24.44
CA HIS A 309 8.27 -28.42 -25.82
C HIS A 309 9.38 -27.45 -26.24
N GLU A 310 9.30 -26.19 -25.80
CA GLU A 310 10.26 -25.14 -26.11
C GLU A 310 10.35 -24.16 -24.92
N ASP A 311 11.54 -23.60 -24.73
CA ASP A 311 11.77 -22.55 -23.73
C ASP A 311 11.15 -21.23 -24.19
N ILE A 312 10.56 -20.48 -23.26
CA ILE A 312 9.84 -19.24 -23.56
C ILE A 312 10.57 -18.06 -22.96
N SER A 313 10.74 -17.00 -23.76
CA SER A 313 11.22 -15.72 -23.27
C SER A 313 10.12 -15.03 -22.47
N VAL A 314 10.40 -14.76 -21.20
CA VAL A 314 9.56 -14.01 -20.27
C VAL A 314 10.27 -12.73 -19.84
N VAL A 315 9.55 -11.75 -19.30
CA VAL A 315 10.15 -10.55 -18.71
C VAL A 315 9.90 -10.53 -17.21
N LEU A 316 10.93 -10.32 -16.42
CA LEU A 316 10.80 -10.03 -14.99
C LEU A 316 10.63 -8.52 -14.83
N ARG A 317 9.47 -8.12 -14.32
CA ARG A 317 9.16 -6.69 -14.08
C ARG A 317 9.38 -6.32 -12.65
N SER A 318 10.10 -5.23 -12.42
CA SER A 318 10.28 -4.70 -11.07
C SER A 318 8.91 -4.38 -10.46
N GLY A 319 8.62 -4.97 -9.30
CA GLY A 319 7.37 -4.82 -8.58
C GLY A 319 7.58 -4.09 -7.25
N SER A 320 7.05 -4.66 -6.17
CA SER A 320 7.43 -4.25 -4.81
C SER A 320 8.94 -4.43 -4.61
N PRO A 321 9.60 -3.66 -3.72
CA PRO A 321 11.02 -3.83 -3.44
C PRO A 321 11.35 -5.31 -3.19
N GLY A 322 12.35 -5.83 -3.89
CA GLY A 322 12.78 -7.23 -3.82
C GLY A 322 11.94 -8.26 -4.58
N GLN A 323 10.81 -7.89 -5.15
CA GLN A 323 9.93 -8.79 -5.90
C GLN A 323 9.79 -8.35 -7.35
N ALA A 324 9.76 -9.33 -8.26
CA ALA A 324 9.50 -9.11 -9.67
C ALA A 324 8.33 -9.96 -10.17
N GLY A 325 7.36 -9.33 -10.83
CA GLY A 325 6.30 -10.07 -11.52
C GLY A 325 6.85 -10.73 -12.80
N VAL A 326 6.48 -11.98 -13.07
CA VAL A 326 6.89 -12.67 -14.31
C VAL A 326 5.87 -12.42 -15.40
N ASP A 327 6.32 -11.96 -16.56
CA ASP A 327 5.49 -11.57 -17.69
C ASP A 327 5.65 -12.51 -18.87
N PHE A 328 4.55 -13.14 -19.29
CA PHE A 328 4.54 -14.16 -20.32
C PHE A 328 4.46 -13.62 -21.76
N LYS A 329 4.68 -12.31 -21.98
CA LYS A 329 4.72 -11.68 -23.32
C LYS A 329 3.51 -12.05 -24.21
N GLY A 330 2.31 -12.10 -23.63
CA GLY A 330 1.07 -12.40 -24.38
C GLY A 330 0.71 -13.89 -24.51
N VAL A 331 1.60 -14.80 -24.11
CA VAL A 331 1.33 -16.25 -24.03
C VAL A 331 0.41 -16.53 -22.84
N LEU A 332 -0.60 -17.40 -23.03
CA LEU A 332 -1.51 -17.78 -21.95
C LEU A 332 -0.94 -18.97 -21.17
N PRO A 333 -0.63 -18.83 -19.87
CA PRO A 333 -0.18 -19.95 -19.06
C PRO A 333 -1.32 -20.95 -18.82
N ASP A 334 -1.03 -22.25 -18.96
CA ASP A 334 -1.88 -23.32 -18.44
C ASP A 334 -1.67 -23.45 -16.93
N TYR A 335 -2.54 -22.80 -16.16
CA TYR A 335 -2.39 -22.76 -14.70
C TYR A 335 -2.40 -24.15 -14.05
N ALA A 336 -3.06 -25.15 -14.63
CA ALA A 336 -2.99 -26.52 -14.14
C ALA A 336 -1.56 -27.05 -14.24
N SER A 337 -0.95 -26.89 -15.42
CA SER A 337 0.43 -27.29 -15.67
C SER A 337 1.43 -26.52 -14.79
N PHE A 338 1.17 -25.26 -14.46
CA PHE A 338 2.03 -24.47 -13.57
C PHE A 338 1.93 -24.90 -12.09
N LEU A 339 0.73 -25.27 -11.64
CA LEU A 339 0.54 -25.78 -10.28
C LEU A 339 1.24 -27.13 -10.09
N GLU A 340 1.25 -27.96 -11.15
CA GLU A 340 1.77 -29.33 -11.13
C GLU A 340 3.25 -29.45 -11.56
N GLY A 341 3.75 -28.50 -12.35
CA GLY A 341 5.11 -28.48 -12.92
C GLY A 341 6.13 -27.73 -12.06
N ALA A 342 7.41 -28.02 -12.29
CA ALA A 342 8.50 -27.23 -11.72
C ALA A 342 8.77 -26.01 -12.61
N VAL A 343 8.70 -24.81 -12.03
CA VAL A 343 9.09 -23.58 -12.72
C VAL A 343 10.60 -23.45 -12.62
N SER A 344 11.29 -23.34 -13.75
CA SER A 344 12.71 -23.01 -13.80
C SER A 344 12.94 -21.90 -14.80
N MET A 345 13.49 -20.79 -14.32
CA MET A 345 13.72 -19.59 -15.12
C MET A 345 15.17 -19.16 -14.99
N THR A 346 15.79 -18.78 -16.09
CA THR A 346 17.18 -18.31 -16.13
C THR A 346 17.21 -16.87 -16.61
N THR A 347 17.72 -15.96 -15.79
CA THR A 347 17.85 -14.54 -16.12
C THR A 347 18.99 -14.30 -17.11
N GLN A 348 19.01 -13.15 -17.81
CA GLN A 348 20.15 -12.77 -18.66
C GLN A 348 21.46 -12.65 -17.87
N SER A 349 21.37 -12.24 -16.60
CA SER A 349 22.49 -12.25 -15.65
C SER A 349 22.98 -13.65 -15.24
N GLY A 350 22.45 -14.72 -15.84
CA GLY A 350 22.87 -16.11 -15.63
C GLY A 350 22.32 -16.73 -14.34
N GLN A 351 21.35 -16.09 -13.71
CA GLN A 351 20.81 -16.51 -12.41
C GLN A 351 19.63 -17.46 -12.63
N THR A 352 19.57 -18.54 -11.86
CA THR A 352 18.44 -19.49 -11.94
C THR A 352 17.45 -19.28 -10.80
N ILE A 353 16.19 -19.07 -11.15
CA ILE A 353 15.05 -18.91 -10.23
C ILE A 353 14.16 -20.14 -10.38
N ARG A 354 13.76 -20.75 -9.25
CA ARG A 354 12.96 -21.99 -9.26
C ARG A 354 11.76 -21.95 -8.33
N ARG A 355 10.71 -22.70 -8.72
CA ARG A 355 9.56 -23.07 -7.88
C ARG A 355 9.29 -24.56 -8.08
N PHE A 356 8.99 -25.26 -6.98
CA PHE A 356 8.54 -26.66 -7.02
C PHE A 356 7.02 -26.75 -6.77
N PRO A 357 6.33 -27.70 -7.40
CA PRO A 357 4.89 -27.92 -7.20
C PRO A 357 4.60 -28.43 -5.78
N LYS A 358 3.43 -28.07 -5.25
CA LYS A 358 2.93 -28.45 -3.91
C LYS A 358 1.49 -28.93 -4.05
N ASN A 359 1.11 -30.02 -3.37
CA ASN A 359 -0.27 -30.53 -3.38
C ASN A 359 -1.23 -29.72 -2.49
N VAL A 360 -0.68 -28.99 -1.52
CA VAL A 360 -1.38 -28.00 -0.69
C VAL A 360 -0.62 -26.69 -0.83
N LEU A 361 -1.28 -25.68 -1.42
CA LEU A 361 -0.73 -24.36 -1.66
C LEU A 361 -1.43 -23.37 -0.72
N ILE A 362 -0.66 -22.74 0.14
CA ILE A 362 -1.15 -21.70 1.05
C ILE A 362 -0.79 -20.36 0.42
N LEU A 363 -1.80 -19.52 0.23
CA LEU A 363 -1.64 -18.16 -0.25
C LEU A 363 -2.09 -17.21 0.86
N THR A 364 -1.19 -16.40 1.39
CA THR A 364 -1.47 -15.43 2.45
C THR A 364 -1.66 -14.04 1.84
N ARG A 365 -2.63 -13.27 2.34
CA ARG A 365 -2.84 -11.88 1.91
C ARG A 365 -1.66 -11.01 2.37
N ASP A 366 -0.99 -10.37 1.42
CA ASP A 366 0.10 -9.44 1.64
C ASP A 366 -0.45 -8.09 2.12
N PRO A 367 -0.03 -7.56 3.30
CA PRO A 367 -0.54 -6.30 3.85
C PRO A 367 -0.07 -5.04 3.10
N VAL A 368 0.87 -5.16 2.16
CA VAL A 368 1.35 -4.03 1.34
C VAL A 368 0.67 -4.01 -0.02
N THR A 369 0.67 -5.15 -0.73
CA THR A 369 0.09 -5.21 -2.09
C THR A 369 -1.37 -5.64 -2.12
N GLU A 370 -1.92 -6.08 -0.98
CA GLU A 370 -3.28 -6.60 -0.84
C GLU A 370 -3.58 -7.81 -1.74
N ARG A 371 -2.51 -8.48 -2.21
CA ARG A 371 -2.57 -9.68 -3.05
C ARG A 371 -2.33 -10.93 -2.23
N TYR A 372 -2.85 -12.05 -2.71
CA TYR A 372 -2.53 -13.35 -2.14
C TYR A 372 -1.19 -13.85 -2.72
N LEU A 373 -0.20 -14.08 -1.87
CA LEU A 373 1.12 -14.59 -2.20
C LEU A 373 1.34 -15.98 -1.60
N GLU A 374 1.98 -16.88 -2.35
CA GLU A 374 2.34 -18.22 -1.87
C GLU A 374 3.30 -18.13 -0.68
N THR A 375 2.92 -18.77 0.42
CA THR A 375 3.73 -18.92 1.63
C THR A 375 3.96 -20.40 1.93
N ASP A 376 5.04 -20.71 2.65
CA ASP A 376 5.35 -22.09 3.07
C ASP A 376 4.49 -22.54 4.26
N ARG A 377 3.99 -21.59 5.05
CA ARG A 377 3.12 -21.82 6.21
C ARG A 377 1.98 -20.81 6.22
N ILE A 378 0.87 -21.21 6.84
CA ILE A 378 -0.24 -20.29 7.07
C ILE A 378 0.14 -19.29 8.16
N ALA A 379 -0.08 -18.00 7.87
CA ALA A 379 0.10 -16.96 8.86
C ALA A 379 -1.11 -16.93 9.81
N PRO A 380 -0.93 -17.06 11.12
CA PRO A 380 -2.03 -17.02 12.07
C PRO A 380 -2.71 -15.66 12.09
N GLY A 381 -4.04 -15.65 12.22
CA GLY A 381 -4.81 -14.41 12.28
C GLY A 381 -4.80 -13.58 10.99
N THR A 382 -4.20 -14.04 9.90
CA THR A 382 -4.16 -13.35 8.60
C THR A 382 -5.05 -14.06 7.59
N PRO A 383 -5.82 -13.33 6.75
CA PRO A 383 -6.60 -13.92 5.67
C PRO A 383 -5.72 -14.71 4.69
N ALA A 384 -6.15 -15.93 4.39
CA ALA A 384 -5.48 -16.86 3.49
C ALA A 384 -6.46 -17.55 2.55
N ARG A 385 -5.91 -18.09 1.47
CA ARG A 385 -6.56 -19.01 0.54
C ARG A 385 -5.75 -20.28 0.46
N VAL A 386 -6.42 -21.43 0.47
CA VAL A 386 -5.75 -22.73 0.42
C VAL A 386 -6.22 -23.46 -0.81
N LEU A 387 -5.34 -23.60 -1.81
CA LEU A 387 -5.58 -24.48 -2.96
C LEU A 387 -5.11 -25.89 -2.61
N VAL A 388 -5.97 -26.88 -2.83
CA VAL A 388 -5.69 -28.27 -2.51
C VAL A 388 -5.98 -29.12 -3.74
N ARG A 389 -5.04 -30.01 -4.07
CA ARG A 389 -5.24 -31.00 -5.12
C ARG A 389 -6.24 -32.05 -4.64
N LEU A 390 -7.19 -32.46 -5.48
CA LEU A 390 -8.25 -33.42 -5.15
C LEU A 390 -7.76 -34.88 -4.97
N GLN A 391 -6.48 -35.11 -4.76
CA GLN A 391 -5.89 -36.44 -4.59
C GLN A 391 -6.03 -36.95 -3.16
N SER A 392 -6.18 -38.27 -3.02
CA SER A 392 -5.92 -39.02 -1.77
C SER A 392 -6.60 -38.51 -0.49
N GLY A 393 -7.77 -37.85 -0.61
CA GLY A 393 -8.50 -37.31 0.54
C GLY A 393 -7.87 -36.08 1.20
N LEU A 394 -6.89 -35.42 0.57
CA LEU A 394 -6.21 -34.23 1.11
C LEU A 394 -7.19 -33.08 1.35
N ALA A 395 -8.13 -32.85 0.43
CA ALA A 395 -9.15 -31.81 0.57
C ALA A 395 -9.97 -31.99 1.85
N ASP A 396 -10.37 -33.22 2.17
CA ASP A 396 -11.15 -33.53 3.37
C ASP A 396 -10.29 -33.46 4.64
N ALA A 397 -8.99 -33.78 4.54
CA ALA A 397 -8.04 -33.60 5.64
C ALA A 397 -7.83 -32.11 5.96
N VAL A 398 -7.67 -31.26 4.94
CA VAL A 398 -7.59 -29.80 5.09
C VAL A 398 -8.89 -29.27 5.67
N GLU A 399 -10.06 -29.70 5.19
CA GLU A 399 -11.34 -29.26 5.73
C GLU A 399 -11.49 -29.59 7.23
N LYS A 400 -11.06 -30.78 7.67
CA LYS A 400 -11.02 -31.14 9.09
C LYS A 400 -10.09 -30.25 9.92
N ILE A 401 -8.93 -29.89 9.36
CA ILE A 401 -8.01 -28.93 9.98
C ILE A 401 -8.69 -27.57 10.13
N LEU A 402 -9.35 -27.07 9.09
CA LEU A 402 -10.02 -25.77 9.11
C LEU A 402 -11.21 -25.73 10.08
N ILE A 403 -12.00 -26.81 10.19
CA ILE A 403 -13.08 -26.94 11.18
C ILE A 403 -12.53 -26.85 12.61
N ASP A 404 -11.34 -27.42 12.85
CA ASP A 404 -10.70 -27.46 14.16
C ASP A 404 -10.06 -26.11 14.55
N SER A 405 -9.40 -25.45 13.59
CA SER A 405 -8.46 -24.36 13.88
C SER A 405 -8.75 -23.00 13.24
N ALA A 406 -9.62 -22.95 12.23
CA ALA A 406 -9.92 -21.72 11.50
C ALA A 406 -11.20 -21.04 11.99
N GLN A 407 -11.31 -19.75 11.70
CA GLN A 407 -12.53 -19.00 11.89
C GLN A 407 -13.64 -19.54 10.98
N PRO A 408 -14.84 -19.83 11.51
CA PRO A 408 -15.97 -20.23 10.67
C PRO A 408 -16.40 -19.12 9.71
N GLY A 409 -16.84 -19.50 8.51
CA GLY A 409 -17.28 -18.57 7.45
C GLY A 409 -16.50 -18.69 6.14
N TYR A 410 -15.41 -19.47 6.12
CA TYR A 410 -14.71 -19.83 4.90
C TYR A 410 -15.61 -20.62 3.93
N SER A 411 -15.31 -20.56 2.63
CA SER A 411 -16.08 -21.23 1.58
C SER A 411 -15.23 -22.21 0.78
N ARG A 412 -15.79 -23.38 0.47
CA ARG A 412 -15.16 -24.40 -0.39
C ARG A 412 -15.61 -24.21 -1.83
N LEU A 413 -14.71 -23.76 -2.70
CA LEU A 413 -14.93 -23.53 -4.12
C LEU A 413 -14.42 -24.73 -4.92
N LEU A 414 -15.31 -25.33 -5.69
CA LEU A 414 -15.04 -26.54 -6.47
C LEU A 414 -14.27 -26.24 -7.76
N GLU A 415 -13.65 -27.26 -8.33
CA GLU A 415 -12.97 -27.18 -9.64
C GLU A 415 -13.88 -26.58 -10.72
N GLY A 416 -13.30 -25.84 -11.68
CA GLY A 416 -14.03 -25.17 -12.75
C GLY A 416 -14.85 -23.95 -12.34
N HIS A 417 -15.10 -23.74 -11.03
CA HIS A 417 -15.72 -22.52 -10.54
C HIS A 417 -14.72 -21.35 -10.56
N ALA A 418 -15.15 -20.18 -11.02
CA ALA A 418 -14.36 -18.95 -10.99
C ALA A 418 -12.92 -19.11 -11.57
N GLY A 419 -12.72 -19.92 -12.61
CA GLY A 419 -11.40 -20.11 -13.23
C GLY A 419 -10.45 -21.06 -12.50
N LEU A 420 -10.91 -21.78 -11.47
CA LEU A 420 -10.11 -22.82 -10.82
C LEU A 420 -9.85 -24.01 -11.77
N PRO A 421 -8.59 -24.50 -11.87
CA PRO A 421 -8.27 -25.65 -12.71
C PRO A 421 -8.99 -26.94 -12.29
N ALA A 422 -9.21 -27.84 -13.26
CA ALA A 422 -9.66 -29.20 -12.97
C ALA A 422 -8.65 -29.94 -12.07
N GLY A 423 -9.14 -30.75 -11.14
CA GLY A 423 -8.35 -31.47 -10.14
C GLY A 423 -8.01 -30.66 -8.88
N TRP A 424 -8.50 -29.42 -8.76
CA TRP A 424 -8.19 -28.52 -7.65
C TRP A 424 -9.45 -27.97 -6.98
N VAL A 425 -9.41 -27.87 -5.66
CA VAL A 425 -10.40 -27.18 -4.83
C VAL A 425 -9.72 -26.03 -4.10
N MET A 426 -10.44 -24.94 -3.86
CA MET A 426 -9.95 -23.83 -3.06
C MET A 426 -10.81 -23.62 -1.82
N PHE A 427 -10.18 -23.50 -0.66
CA PHE A 427 -10.78 -22.92 0.52
C PHE A 427 -10.51 -21.42 0.51
N ASP A 428 -11.56 -20.62 0.39
CA ASP A 428 -11.52 -19.17 0.34
C ASP A 428 -11.94 -18.56 1.69
N ARG A 429 -11.37 -17.38 2.02
CA ARG A 429 -11.56 -16.68 3.30
C ARG A 429 -11.18 -17.53 4.51
N VAL A 430 -10.05 -18.23 4.41
CA VAL A 430 -9.49 -19.02 5.51
C VAL A 430 -8.72 -18.11 6.45
N GLN A 431 -8.96 -18.22 7.74
CA GLN A 431 -8.16 -17.52 8.75
C GLN A 431 -7.94 -18.46 9.93
N VAL A 432 -6.69 -18.91 10.12
CA VAL A 432 -6.35 -19.87 11.17
C VAL A 432 -6.01 -19.13 12.46
N LEU A 433 -6.68 -19.47 13.56
CA LEU A 433 -6.61 -18.72 14.82
C LEU A 433 -5.92 -19.49 15.96
N ARG A 434 -5.65 -20.78 15.75
CA ARG A 434 -4.94 -21.67 16.68
C ARG A 434 -4.26 -22.79 15.91
N SER A 435 -3.36 -23.52 16.57
CA SER A 435 -2.75 -24.72 16.00
C SER A 435 -3.79 -25.84 15.92
N PRO A 436 -3.87 -26.56 14.80
CA PRO A 436 -4.74 -27.71 14.70
C PRO A 436 -4.26 -28.86 15.59
N ALA A 437 -5.19 -29.72 15.99
CA ALA A 437 -4.86 -30.93 16.74
C ALA A 437 -3.80 -31.77 16.00
N ALA A 438 -2.75 -32.17 16.71
CA ALA A 438 -1.62 -32.90 16.11
C ALA A 438 -2.02 -34.21 15.40
N ALA A 439 -3.17 -34.80 15.76
CA ALA A 439 -3.72 -35.98 15.11
C ALA A 439 -4.29 -35.71 13.70
N LEU A 440 -4.61 -34.45 13.37
CA LEU A 440 -5.12 -34.03 12.07
C LEU A 440 -4.00 -33.81 11.05
N ILE A 441 -2.78 -33.52 11.51
CA ILE A 441 -1.58 -33.42 10.67
C ILE A 441 -1.04 -34.83 10.39
N THR A 442 -1.66 -35.49 9.42
CA THR A 442 -1.39 -36.91 9.12
C THR A 442 -0.27 -37.14 8.09
N SER A 443 0.10 -36.09 7.33
CA SER A 443 1.13 -36.15 6.28
C SER A 443 2.02 -34.92 6.29
N LYS A 444 3.21 -35.01 5.68
CA LYS A 444 4.13 -33.88 5.54
C LYS A 444 3.62 -32.78 4.60
N GLU A 445 2.65 -33.09 3.74
CA GLU A 445 2.02 -32.10 2.86
C GLU A 445 1.14 -31.11 3.64
N LEU A 446 0.71 -31.50 4.84
CA LEU A 446 -0.06 -30.67 5.77
C LEU A 446 0.85 -29.89 6.75
N ALA A 447 2.18 -29.99 6.61
CA ALA A 447 3.14 -29.31 7.49
C ALA A 447 3.00 -27.77 7.45
N GLY A 448 2.39 -27.21 6.40
CA GLY A 448 2.07 -25.79 6.32
C GLY A 448 1.08 -25.32 7.42
N PHE A 449 0.36 -26.24 8.05
CA PHE A 449 -0.55 -26.00 9.18
C PHE A 449 0.06 -26.35 10.55
N GLU A 450 1.32 -26.79 10.62
CA GLU A 450 2.01 -26.99 11.90
C GLU A 450 2.45 -25.65 12.48
N LEU A 451 1.54 -25.02 13.21
CA LEU A 451 1.77 -23.76 13.89
C LEU A 451 2.43 -23.97 15.26
N ARG A 452 3.19 -22.97 15.70
CA ARG A 452 3.66 -22.82 17.08
C ARG A 452 3.25 -21.44 17.54
N LEU A 453 2.03 -21.36 18.02
CA LEU A 453 1.37 -20.10 18.22
C LEU A 453 1.58 -19.60 19.65
N SER A 454 2.25 -18.45 19.78
CA SER A 454 2.08 -17.59 20.96
C SER A 454 0.87 -16.69 20.75
N ALA A 455 0.30 -16.20 21.85
CA ALA A 455 -0.78 -15.22 21.77
C ALA A 455 -0.32 -13.99 20.98
N GLN A 456 -1.01 -13.70 19.89
CA GLN A 456 -0.72 -12.59 19.00
C GLN A 456 -2.00 -11.94 18.51
N MET A 457 -1.89 -10.69 18.10
CA MET A 457 -2.97 -9.83 17.68
C MET A 457 -2.68 -9.32 16.26
N THR A 458 -3.70 -9.29 15.41
CA THR A 458 -3.64 -8.79 14.04
C THR A 458 -4.87 -7.93 13.74
N LEU A 459 -4.71 -6.94 12.87
CA LEU A 459 -5.80 -6.11 12.34
C LEU A 459 -6.11 -6.55 10.92
N ASN A 460 -7.39 -6.77 10.63
CA ASN A 460 -7.85 -7.23 9.32
C ASN A 460 -9.01 -6.38 8.83
N GLY A 461 -9.14 -6.25 7.51
CA GLY A 461 -10.17 -5.40 6.90
C GLY A 461 -9.80 -3.92 6.95
N GLY A 462 -10.82 -3.07 6.91
CA GLY A 462 -10.67 -1.63 6.82
C GLY A 462 -10.12 -1.15 5.47
N LEU A 463 -10.15 0.17 5.26
CA LEU A 463 -9.48 0.82 4.14
C LEU A 463 -8.19 1.47 4.66
N LYS A 464 -7.04 0.94 4.27
CA LYS A 464 -5.74 1.49 4.64
C LYS A 464 -5.45 2.72 3.79
N LEU A 465 -5.12 3.81 4.44
CA LEU A 465 -4.83 5.09 3.79
C LEU A 465 -3.34 5.10 3.36
N PRO A 466 -3.02 5.50 2.12
CA PRO A 466 -1.65 5.65 1.66
C PRO A 466 -0.86 6.65 2.52
N GLY A 467 0.42 6.36 2.69
CA GLY A 467 1.35 7.15 3.50
C GLY A 467 2.45 6.25 4.08
N ARG A 468 3.46 6.87 4.71
CA ARG A 468 4.56 6.12 5.37
C ARG A 468 4.18 5.66 6.76
N VAL A 469 3.28 6.41 7.41
CA VAL A 469 2.68 6.03 8.68
C VAL A 469 1.40 5.27 8.39
N ALA A 470 1.24 4.09 9.00
CA ALA A 470 0.04 3.28 8.84
C ALA A 470 -1.19 4.00 9.43
N ARG A 471 -2.20 4.22 8.59
CA ARG A 471 -3.48 4.84 8.94
C ARG A 471 -4.61 4.08 8.27
N TRP A 472 -5.78 4.09 8.88
CA TRP A 472 -6.99 3.47 8.36
C TRP A 472 -8.11 4.50 8.28
N SER A 473 -9.03 4.31 7.36
CA SER A 473 -10.25 5.10 7.31
C SER A 473 -11.10 4.82 8.56
N ALA A 474 -11.52 5.87 9.26
CA ALA A 474 -12.45 5.77 10.38
C ALA A 474 -13.86 5.30 9.94
N ARG A 475 -14.13 5.32 8.63
CA ARG A 475 -15.42 4.97 8.01
C ARG A 475 -15.48 3.53 7.52
N SER A 476 -14.37 2.81 7.59
CA SER A 476 -14.27 1.42 7.14
C SER A 476 -14.10 0.51 8.34
N PRO A 477 -14.93 -0.54 8.50
CA PRO A 477 -14.84 -1.43 9.65
C PRO A 477 -13.50 -2.15 9.68
N LEU A 478 -12.87 -2.14 10.86
CA LEU A 478 -11.61 -2.82 11.11
C LEU A 478 -11.85 -3.93 12.13
N GLN A 479 -11.27 -5.11 11.90
CA GLN A 479 -11.42 -6.27 12.77
C GLN A 479 -10.13 -6.52 13.54
N LEU A 480 -10.24 -6.67 14.86
CA LEU A 480 -9.19 -7.15 15.73
C LEU A 480 -9.29 -8.66 15.87
N VAL A 481 -8.20 -9.37 15.60
CA VAL A 481 -8.12 -10.83 15.72
C VAL A 481 -6.97 -11.20 16.64
N ILE A 482 -7.25 -12.04 17.64
CA ILE A 482 -6.28 -12.58 18.58
C ILE A 482 -6.21 -14.08 18.37
N ALA A 483 -5.05 -14.55 17.93
CA ALA A 483 -4.76 -15.96 17.68
C ALA A 483 -3.86 -16.50 18.82
N SER A 484 -4.19 -17.64 19.40
CA SER A 484 -3.39 -18.25 20.49
C SER A 484 -3.68 -19.74 20.69
N ASP A 485 -2.67 -20.48 21.17
CA ASP A 485 -2.80 -21.85 21.71
C ASP A 485 -2.87 -21.89 23.25
N GLU A 486 -2.74 -20.74 23.91
CA GLU A 486 -2.65 -20.64 25.36
C GLU A 486 -4.01 -20.33 26.00
N ASP A 487 -4.42 -21.15 26.97
CA ASP A 487 -5.57 -20.87 27.85
C ASP A 487 -5.15 -19.93 28.99
N GLY A 488 -4.79 -18.71 28.64
CA GLY A 488 -4.53 -17.64 29.61
C GLY A 488 -5.68 -16.65 29.63
N PRO A 489 -6.09 -16.12 30.80
CA PRO A 489 -6.84 -14.89 30.79
C PRO A 489 -5.90 -13.78 30.30
N PHE A 490 -6.17 -13.26 29.11
CA PHE A 490 -5.50 -12.09 28.58
C PHE A 490 -6.27 -10.83 28.97
N GLU A 491 -5.59 -9.69 28.94
CA GLU A 491 -6.22 -8.39 29.01
C GLU A 491 -5.97 -7.64 27.71
N LEU A 492 -7.01 -7.06 27.15
CA LEU A 492 -6.90 -6.11 26.04
C LEU A 492 -6.93 -4.71 26.65
N VAL A 493 -5.81 -4.00 26.54
CA VAL A 493 -5.64 -2.65 27.09
C VAL A 493 -5.50 -1.65 25.96
N MET A 494 -6.30 -0.59 25.99
CA MET A 494 -6.15 0.56 25.12
C MET A 494 -5.29 1.60 25.83
N THR A 495 -4.32 2.16 25.12
CA THR A 495 -3.55 3.33 25.58
C THR A 495 -3.83 4.49 24.65
N THR A 496 -4.25 5.62 25.21
CA THR A 496 -4.48 6.89 24.52
C THR A 496 -3.51 7.96 25.05
N LEU A 497 -3.32 9.04 24.29
CA LEU A 497 -2.50 10.16 24.73
C LEU A 497 -3.38 11.31 25.19
N ASN A 498 -3.05 11.91 26.33
CA ASN A 498 -3.67 13.13 26.79
C ASN A 498 -3.34 14.29 25.82
N ALA A 499 -4.36 15.03 25.37
CA ALA A 499 -4.20 16.04 24.31
C ALA A 499 -3.33 17.24 24.70
N GLU A 500 -3.23 17.56 26.00
CA GLU A 500 -2.49 18.72 26.51
C GLU A 500 -1.07 18.37 26.96
N THR A 501 -0.86 17.14 27.43
CA THR A 501 0.40 16.73 28.08
C THR A 501 1.14 15.61 27.36
N LEU A 502 0.50 14.93 26.40
CA LEU A 502 0.95 13.67 25.78
C LEU A 502 1.24 12.54 26.78
N GLN A 503 0.76 12.65 28.02
CA GLN A 503 0.84 11.54 28.97
C GLN A 503 -0.07 10.41 28.53
N ALA A 504 0.44 9.19 28.62
CA ALA A 504 -0.31 8.00 28.23
C ALA A 504 -1.33 7.60 29.31
N GLU A 505 -2.57 7.43 28.89
CA GLU A 505 -3.71 7.01 29.69
C GLU A 505 -4.12 5.60 29.28
N GLU A 506 -4.24 4.68 30.23
CA GLU A 506 -4.60 3.28 29.97
C GLU A 506 -6.02 2.95 30.40
N LYS A 507 -6.77 2.27 29.52
CA LYS A 507 -8.10 1.75 29.77
C LYS A 507 -8.14 0.27 29.40
N VAL A 508 -8.53 -0.59 30.34
CA VAL A 508 -8.73 -2.02 30.06
C VAL A 508 -10.06 -2.18 29.32
N LEU A 509 -10.02 -2.57 28.05
CA LEU A 509 -11.21 -2.80 27.22
C LEU A 509 -11.88 -4.13 27.55
N ILE A 510 -11.08 -5.19 27.72
CA ILE A 510 -11.58 -6.54 28.00
C ILE A 510 -10.73 -7.18 29.10
N HIS A 511 -11.40 -7.65 30.15
CA HIS A 511 -10.81 -8.42 31.24
C HIS A 511 -11.00 -9.92 31.02
N GLY A 512 -9.97 -10.72 31.30
CA GLY A 512 -10.09 -12.18 31.26
C GLY A 512 -10.41 -12.74 29.86
N LEU A 513 -9.91 -12.09 28.82
CA LEU A 513 -10.08 -12.48 27.42
C LEU A 513 -9.55 -13.90 27.21
N LEU A 514 -10.38 -14.76 26.64
CA LEU A 514 -10.02 -16.12 26.24
C LEU A 514 -9.74 -16.11 24.74
N ALA A 515 -8.53 -16.50 24.35
CA ALA A 515 -8.14 -16.62 22.96
C ALA A 515 -8.42 -18.06 22.43
N PRO A 516 -8.64 -18.26 21.11
CA PRO A 516 -8.72 -17.22 20.08
C PRO A 516 -9.95 -16.31 20.24
N TYR A 517 -9.82 -15.05 19.82
CA TYR A 517 -10.83 -14.01 19.97
C TYR A 517 -10.86 -13.13 18.71
N ALA A 518 -12.03 -12.68 18.29
CA ALA A 518 -12.15 -11.74 17.17
C ALA A 518 -13.33 -10.79 17.43
N VAL A 519 -13.15 -9.51 17.11
CA VAL A 519 -14.14 -8.45 17.38
C VAL A 519 -13.97 -7.31 16.38
N MET A 520 -15.06 -6.63 16.01
CA MET A 520 -14.94 -5.37 15.25
C MET A 520 -14.49 -4.26 16.18
N LEU A 521 -13.62 -3.37 15.71
CA LEU A 521 -13.15 -2.25 16.53
C LEU A 521 -14.31 -1.33 16.96
N GLU A 522 -15.35 -1.20 16.15
CA GLU A 522 -16.57 -0.44 16.48
C GLU A 522 -17.39 -1.04 17.62
N ASP A 523 -17.22 -2.33 17.92
CA ASP A 523 -17.88 -3.01 19.05
C ASP A 523 -17.10 -2.81 20.37
N LEU A 524 -15.92 -2.19 20.32
CA LEU A 524 -15.10 -1.85 21.48
C LEU A 524 -15.38 -0.41 21.93
N ASP A 525 -15.23 -0.16 23.23
CA ASP A 525 -15.42 1.16 23.84
C ASP A 525 -14.21 2.09 23.57
N ILE A 526 -14.05 2.44 22.29
CA ILE A 526 -13.00 3.29 21.70
C ILE A 526 -13.60 4.66 21.36
N ASP A 527 -13.04 5.71 21.96
CA ASP A 527 -13.52 7.10 21.86
C ASP A 527 -12.47 8.07 21.28
N ARG A 528 -11.35 7.53 20.77
CA ARG A 528 -10.23 8.30 20.21
C ARG A 528 -9.84 7.78 18.82
N GLU A 529 -9.35 8.70 17.99
CA GLU A 529 -8.84 8.39 16.64
C GLU A 529 -7.43 7.76 16.67
N ASP A 530 -6.61 8.19 17.64
CA ASP A 530 -5.24 7.72 17.85
C ASP A 530 -5.16 6.97 19.17
N PHE A 531 -4.82 5.68 19.09
CA PHE A 531 -4.66 4.82 20.25
C PHE A 531 -3.74 3.64 19.93
N SER A 532 -3.27 2.95 20.96
CA SER A 532 -2.62 1.66 20.81
C SER A 532 -3.36 0.57 21.57
N LEU A 533 -3.40 -0.62 21.00
CA LEU A 533 -3.98 -1.82 21.61
C LEU A 533 -2.84 -2.72 22.08
N SER A 534 -2.82 -3.04 23.36
CA SER A 534 -1.85 -3.92 24.00
C SER A 534 -2.50 -5.21 24.49
N LEU A 535 -1.96 -6.35 24.07
CA LEU A 535 -2.33 -7.66 24.60
C LEU A 535 -1.43 -8.00 25.80
N ARG A 536 -2.03 -8.19 26.99
CA ARG A 536 -1.30 -8.46 28.23
C ARG A 536 -1.60 -9.82 28.81
N ALA A 537 -0.57 -10.47 29.36
CA ALA A 537 -0.69 -11.63 30.24
C ALA A 537 -0.19 -11.23 31.64
N GLY A 538 -1.12 -10.86 32.52
CA GLY A 538 -0.80 -10.25 33.80
C GLY A 538 -0.04 -8.94 33.61
N LYS A 539 1.17 -8.83 34.19
CA LYS A 539 2.00 -7.61 34.08
C LYS A 539 2.82 -7.51 32.79
N LYS A 540 2.85 -8.57 31.98
CA LYS A 540 3.69 -8.62 30.76
C LYS A 540 2.86 -8.23 29.54
N THR A 541 3.28 -7.21 28.82
CA THR A 541 2.78 -6.91 27.47
C THR A 541 3.39 -7.89 26.49
N LEU A 542 2.55 -8.61 25.75
CA LEU A 542 2.97 -9.61 24.75
C LEU A 542 3.16 -8.98 23.37
N GLN A 543 2.29 -8.04 23.03
CA GLN A 543 2.28 -7.31 21.77
C GLN A 543 1.53 -5.99 21.94
N SER A 544 1.93 -4.97 21.19
CA SER A 544 1.21 -3.69 21.08
C SER A 544 1.09 -3.31 19.60
N ILE A 545 -0.07 -2.79 19.19
CA ILE A 545 -0.36 -2.32 17.84
C ILE A 545 -0.88 -0.89 17.91
N SER A 546 -0.26 0.02 17.17
CA SER A 546 -0.74 1.41 17.02
C SER A 546 -1.82 1.48 15.95
N VAL A 547 -2.92 2.17 16.25
CA VAL A 547 -4.06 2.37 15.35
C VAL A 547 -4.33 3.86 15.22
N LYS A 548 -4.42 4.31 13.97
CA LYS A 548 -4.69 5.70 13.61
C LYS A 548 -5.84 5.73 12.62
N LEU A 549 -6.99 6.21 13.08
CA LEU A 549 -8.21 6.33 12.29
C LEU A 549 -8.32 7.74 11.73
N ARG A 550 -8.60 7.90 10.44
CA ARG A 550 -8.75 9.22 9.80
C ARG A 550 -9.95 9.24 8.87
N ASP A 551 -10.55 10.40 8.71
CA ASP A 551 -11.57 10.67 7.71
C ASP A 551 -11.33 12.06 7.10
N SER A 552 -12.22 12.49 6.21
CA SER A 552 -12.11 13.81 5.56
C SER A 552 -12.22 15.01 6.51
N SER A 553 -12.67 14.85 7.75
CA SER A 553 -12.75 15.94 8.74
C SER A 553 -11.42 16.26 9.42
N SER A 554 -10.44 15.36 9.34
CA SER A 554 -9.10 15.51 9.90
C SER A 554 -8.07 15.70 8.78
N PRO A 555 -7.99 16.87 8.10
CA PRO A 555 -7.14 17.05 6.92
C PRO A 555 -5.67 16.76 7.24
N ARG A 556 -4.99 16.06 6.33
CA ARG A 556 -3.58 15.66 6.50
C ARG A 556 -2.68 16.91 6.55
N ALA A 557 -2.03 17.18 7.69
CA ALA A 557 -1.13 18.34 7.84
C ALA A 557 -0.03 18.41 6.76
N ALA A 558 0.50 17.24 6.34
CA ALA A 558 1.47 17.12 5.26
C ALA A 558 0.90 17.40 3.85
N SER A 559 -0.42 17.29 3.62
CA SER A 559 -0.99 17.48 2.29
C SER A 559 -0.84 18.92 1.81
N ALA A 560 -0.91 19.91 2.71
CA ALA A 560 -0.76 21.33 2.38
C ALA A 560 0.57 21.66 1.71
N ALA A 561 1.67 21.02 2.13
CA ALA A 561 3.00 21.18 1.52
C ALA A 561 3.20 20.30 0.28
N ALA A 562 2.38 19.25 0.11
CA ALA A 562 2.43 18.33 -1.02
C ALA A 562 1.55 18.78 -2.21
N TYR A 563 0.63 19.71 -2.03
CA TYR A 563 -0.14 20.31 -3.12
C TYR A 563 0.79 21.04 -4.09
N ARG A 564 0.85 20.53 -5.31
CA ARG A 564 1.50 21.12 -6.48
C ARG A 564 0.56 22.09 -7.21
N PHE A 565 -0.70 22.18 -6.77
CA PHE A 565 -1.73 23.03 -7.34
C PHE A 565 -1.92 22.74 -8.84
N LEU A 566 -2.21 21.47 -9.15
CA LEU A 566 -2.39 21.03 -10.53
C LEU A 566 -3.54 21.78 -11.20
N CYS A 567 -3.26 22.32 -12.38
CA CYS A 567 -4.26 22.97 -13.23
C CYS A 567 -4.01 22.64 -14.71
N ARG A 568 -5.03 22.84 -15.55
CA ARG A 568 -4.93 22.74 -17.01
C ARG A 568 -4.54 24.09 -17.59
N ASP A 569 -3.24 24.35 -17.65
CA ASP A 569 -2.67 25.61 -18.15
C ASP A 569 -2.87 25.73 -19.68
N PHE A 570 -3.57 26.77 -20.13
CA PHE A 570 -3.80 27.00 -21.56
C PHE A 570 -2.52 27.29 -22.37
N GLY A 571 -1.43 27.69 -21.70
CA GLY A 571 -0.11 27.81 -22.29
C GLY A 571 0.52 26.47 -22.71
N ASP A 572 0.09 25.35 -22.13
CA ASP A 572 0.52 24.01 -22.51
C ASP A 572 -0.43 23.41 -23.56
N PRO A 573 0.00 23.17 -24.82
CA PRO A 573 -0.86 22.59 -25.85
C PRO A 573 -1.43 21.19 -25.53
N SER A 574 -0.94 20.51 -24.50
CA SER A 574 -1.41 19.21 -24.01
C SER A 574 -2.40 19.30 -22.84
N TRP A 575 -2.76 20.51 -22.40
CA TRP A 575 -3.68 20.76 -21.28
C TRP A 575 -4.99 19.96 -21.32
N PRO A 576 -5.62 19.64 -22.48
CA PRO A 576 -6.88 18.89 -22.47
C PRO A 576 -6.71 17.45 -21.95
N VAL A 577 -5.48 16.93 -21.90
CA VAL A 577 -5.17 15.55 -21.50
C VAL A 577 -4.16 15.44 -20.36
N THR A 578 -3.51 16.52 -19.93
CA THR A 578 -2.72 16.53 -18.68
C THR A 578 -2.83 17.86 -17.95
N ALA A 579 -2.76 17.82 -16.62
CA ALA A 579 -2.54 18.99 -15.78
C ALA A 579 -1.04 19.22 -15.54
N VAL A 580 -0.68 20.44 -15.17
CA VAL A 580 0.67 20.85 -14.77
C VAL A 580 0.62 21.57 -13.42
N PRO A 581 1.70 21.55 -12.62
CA PRO A 581 1.79 22.34 -11.39
C PRO A 581 1.65 23.84 -11.69
N ALA A 582 0.77 24.54 -10.98
CA ALA A 582 0.67 26.00 -11.11
C ALA A 582 1.94 26.66 -10.52
N VAL A 583 2.60 27.52 -11.30
CA VAL A 583 3.86 28.16 -10.87
C VAL A 583 3.64 29.50 -10.16
N GLU A 584 2.50 30.19 -10.34
CA GLU A 584 2.22 31.51 -9.73
C GLU A 584 0.71 31.75 -9.49
N ALA A 585 0.37 32.89 -8.86
CA ALA A 585 -0.99 33.29 -8.48
C ALA A 585 -1.91 33.69 -9.66
N ASP A 586 -1.34 33.99 -10.84
CA ASP A 586 -2.10 34.31 -12.06
C ASP A 586 -2.31 33.03 -12.89
N ARG A 587 -3.22 32.18 -12.43
CA ARG A 587 -3.61 30.96 -13.13
C ARG A 587 -4.45 31.32 -14.37
N ILE A 588 -4.02 30.86 -15.56
CA ILE A 588 -4.83 30.92 -16.80
C ILE A 588 -5.10 29.48 -17.25
N GLY A 589 -6.26 28.95 -16.88
CA GLY A 589 -6.57 27.56 -17.20
C GLY A 589 -7.87 27.03 -16.58
N ILE A 590 -7.89 25.70 -16.36
CA ILE A 590 -8.99 24.96 -15.74
C ILE A 590 -8.53 24.25 -14.46
N ASP A 591 -9.30 24.36 -13.38
CA ASP A 591 -9.18 23.59 -12.15
C ASP A 591 -10.57 23.04 -11.79
N GLY A 592 -10.79 21.74 -12.00
CA GLY A 592 -12.12 21.14 -11.86
C GLY A 592 -13.14 21.74 -12.83
N LEU A 593 -14.05 22.55 -12.27
CA LEU A 593 -15.08 23.31 -13.01
C LEU A 593 -14.76 24.80 -13.18
N LEU A 594 -13.74 25.30 -12.49
CA LEU A 594 -13.29 26.67 -12.62
C LEU A 594 -12.62 26.85 -13.99
N VAL A 595 -13.06 27.84 -14.76
CA VAL A 595 -12.45 28.23 -16.05
C VAL A 595 -12.12 29.72 -15.93
N GLN A 596 -10.84 30.07 -15.96
CA GLN A 596 -10.36 31.42 -15.64
C GLN A 596 -10.27 32.38 -16.83
N GLU A 597 -10.42 31.89 -18.06
CA GLU A 597 -10.46 32.73 -19.26
C GLU A 597 -11.82 32.60 -19.97
N GLU A 598 -12.42 33.73 -20.36
CA GLU A 598 -13.55 33.72 -21.31
C GLU A 598 -13.00 33.44 -22.71
N ALA A 599 -13.55 32.42 -23.37
CA ALA A 599 -13.07 31.91 -24.65
C ALA A 599 -12.84 33.04 -25.67
N ALA A 600 -11.63 33.06 -26.26
CA ALA A 600 -11.44 33.78 -27.51
C ALA A 600 -12.40 33.21 -28.57
N ASP A 601 -13.09 34.10 -29.29
CA ASP A 601 -14.14 33.88 -30.28
C ASP A 601 -13.65 33.12 -31.54
N SER A 602 -12.94 32.00 -31.38
CA SER A 602 -12.47 31.14 -32.47
C SER A 602 -13.56 30.16 -32.90
N THR A 603 -14.65 30.74 -33.38
CA THR A 603 -15.83 30.08 -33.98
C THR A 603 -15.57 29.38 -35.32
N THR A 604 -14.33 29.09 -35.70
CA THR A 604 -14.02 28.31 -36.91
C THR A 604 -14.00 26.81 -36.62
N THR A 605 -15.13 26.27 -36.16
CA THR A 605 -15.35 24.82 -36.20
C THR A 605 -15.88 24.46 -37.59
N ARG A 606 -15.26 23.48 -38.27
CA ARG A 606 -15.79 22.96 -39.54
C ARG A 606 -17.20 22.41 -39.31
N GLU A 607 -18.14 22.69 -40.20
CA GLU A 607 -19.42 21.97 -40.23
C GLU A 607 -19.14 20.50 -40.56
N VAL A 608 -19.24 19.63 -39.55
CA VAL A 608 -19.12 18.18 -39.70
C VAL A 608 -20.52 17.60 -39.82
N SER A 609 -20.74 16.73 -40.82
CA SER A 609 -21.97 15.96 -40.93
C SER A 609 -22.02 14.90 -39.83
N ILE A 610 -22.95 15.03 -38.89
CA ILE A 610 -23.04 14.15 -37.71
C ILE A 610 -24.08 13.04 -37.98
N PRO A 611 -23.68 11.76 -37.94
CA PRO A 611 -24.61 10.66 -38.12
C PRO A 611 -25.53 10.55 -36.89
N ARG A 612 -26.82 10.29 -37.14
CA ARG A 612 -27.83 10.06 -36.09
C ARG A 612 -27.68 8.70 -35.41
N THR A 613 -27.05 7.73 -36.07
CA THR A 613 -26.88 6.36 -35.57
C THR A 613 -25.44 5.90 -35.71
N ALA A 614 -24.98 5.06 -34.79
CA ALA A 614 -23.65 4.44 -34.85
C ALA A 614 -23.41 3.74 -36.19
N THR A 615 -22.32 4.09 -36.88
CA THR A 615 -21.93 3.56 -38.20
C THR A 615 -20.88 2.45 -38.11
N TRP A 616 -20.30 2.21 -36.93
CA TRP A 616 -19.31 1.17 -36.70
C TRP A 616 -19.97 -0.21 -36.56
N SER A 617 -19.39 -1.22 -37.21
CA SER A 617 -19.80 -2.62 -37.06
C SER A 617 -18.65 -3.44 -36.50
N LYS A 618 -18.84 -4.04 -35.32
CA LYS A 618 -17.79 -4.81 -34.65
C LYS A 618 -17.56 -6.10 -35.43
N ARG A 619 -16.47 -6.14 -36.21
CA ARG A 619 -16.01 -7.37 -36.84
C ARG A 619 -15.60 -8.34 -35.73
N ARG A 620 -16.29 -9.49 -35.63
CA ARG A 620 -15.83 -10.58 -34.74
C ARG A 620 -14.52 -11.09 -35.31
N VAL A 621 -13.41 -10.61 -34.76
CA VAL A 621 -12.10 -11.21 -34.99
C VAL A 621 -12.15 -12.61 -34.36
N GLY A 622 -12.03 -13.63 -35.18
CA GLY A 622 -11.89 -15.01 -34.70
C GLY A 622 -10.67 -15.06 -33.79
N ASN A 623 -10.84 -15.64 -32.61
CA ASN A 623 -9.76 -15.83 -31.67
C ASN A 623 -8.70 -16.69 -32.38
N THR A 624 -7.57 -16.09 -32.76
CA THR A 624 -6.43 -16.85 -33.26
C THR A 624 -5.98 -17.79 -32.14
N ASN A 625 -5.59 -19.02 -32.52
CA ASN A 625 -5.08 -20.02 -31.59
C ASN A 625 -3.89 -19.40 -30.82
N ARG A 626 -4.14 -18.92 -29.61
CA ARG A 626 -3.06 -18.49 -28.72
C ARG A 626 -2.37 -19.75 -28.24
N ASN A 627 -1.06 -19.83 -28.46
CA ASN A 627 -0.25 -20.89 -27.88
C ASN A 627 -0.44 -20.87 -26.36
N VAL A 628 -0.82 -22.01 -25.80
CA VAL A 628 -0.97 -22.21 -24.36
C VAL A 628 0.35 -22.77 -23.84
N LEU A 629 0.96 -22.09 -22.88
CA LEU A 629 2.23 -22.50 -22.29
C LEU A 629 2.00 -23.59 -21.24
N ARG A 630 2.70 -24.72 -21.41
CA ARG A 630 2.73 -25.85 -20.48
C ARG A 630 4.15 -26.09 -19.97
N LEU A 631 4.26 -26.42 -18.69
CA LEU A 631 5.47 -26.89 -18.03
C LEU A 631 5.56 -28.43 -18.09
N PRO A 632 6.78 -28.98 -18.12
CA PRO A 632 6.96 -30.43 -18.09
C PRO A 632 6.45 -31.03 -16.76
N PRO A 633 5.72 -32.16 -16.79
CA PRO A 633 5.30 -32.83 -15.56
C PRO A 633 6.51 -33.40 -14.81
N PRO A 634 6.51 -33.38 -13.46
CA PRO A 634 7.56 -34.03 -12.69
C PRO A 634 7.61 -35.54 -12.97
N GLY A 635 8.80 -36.14 -12.92
CA GLY A 635 8.95 -37.58 -13.16
C GLY A 635 8.17 -38.43 -12.14
N PRO A 636 7.64 -39.61 -12.53
CA PRO A 636 6.73 -40.43 -11.71
C PRO A 636 7.32 -40.92 -10.38
N THR A 637 8.65 -41.00 -10.27
CA THR A 637 9.38 -41.37 -9.04
C THR A 637 9.76 -40.19 -8.17
N SER A 638 9.44 -38.96 -8.58
CA SER A 638 9.74 -37.76 -7.82
C SER A 638 8.99 -37.75 -6.50
N CYS A 639 9.64 -37.26 -5.44
CA CYS A 639 8.97 -36.91 -4.18
C CYS A 639 7.76 -35.96 -4.40
N LEU A 640 7.75 -35.19 -5.50
CA LEU A 640 6.65 -34.28 -5.88
C LEU A 640 5.35 -35.01 -6.29
N ILE A 641 5.44 -36.25 -6.79
CA ILE A 641 4.27 -37.08 -7.12
C ILE A 641 3.93 -38.04 -5.98
N THR A 642 4.96 -38.58 -5.32
CA THR A 642 4.79 -39.65 -4.34
C THR A 642 4.56 -39.16 -2.90
N GLY A 643 4.82 -37.88 -2.61
CA GLY A 643 4.77 -37.31 -1.25
C GLY A 643 5.86 -37.82 -0.30
N ARG A 644 6.83 -38.61 -0.81
CA ARG A 644 7.87 -39.28 -0.01
C ARG A 644 9.20 -38.55 -0.11
N HIS A 645 9.61 -37.89 0.97
CA HIS A 645 10.80 -37.04 1.01
C HIS A 645 11.99 -37.71 1.72
N HIS A 646 13.15 -37.71 1.06
CA HIS A 646 14.45 -38.14 1.63
C HIS A 646 15.27 -36.92 2.09
N PHE A 647 15.41 -36.72 3.41
CA PHE A 647 16.09 -35.54 3.99
C PHE A 647 17.54 -35.82 4.36
N ILE A 648 18.44 -34.94 3.93
CA ILE A 648 19.87 -34.96 4.23
C ILE A 648 20.15 -33.89 5.30
N PHE A 649 20.65 -34.33 6.45
CA PHE A 649 21.08 -33.47 7.54
C PHE A 649 22.62 -33.27 7.52
N PRO A 650 23.17 -32.20 8.13
CA PRO A 650 24.60 -31.93 8.20
C PRO A 650 25.42 -33.11 8.71
N THR A 651 26.57 -33.31 8.10
CA THR A 651 27.52 -34.37 8.45
C THR A 651 28.01 -34.18 9.89
N PHE A 652 27.96 -35.25 10.69
CA PHE A 652 28.39 -35.22 12.08
C PHE A 652 29.93 -35.26 12.17
N HIS A 653 30.54 -34.19 12.67
CA HIS A 653 32.00 -34.04 12.78
C HIS A 653 32.58 -34.39 14.18
N GLY A 654 31.86 -35.17 15.00
CA GLY A 654 32.40 -35.71 16.26
C GLY A 654 32.14 -34.87 17.53
N GLY A 655 31.46 -33.71 17.41
CA GLY A 655 30.96 -32.93 18.55
C GLY A 655 29.43 -32.87 18.54
N TRP A 656 28.79 -33.06 19.70
CA TRP A 656 27.34 -32.86 19.82
C TRP A 656 27.02 -31.40 19.52
N PRO A 657 26.07 -31.09 18.62
CA PRO A 657 25.64 -29.72 18.40
C PRO A 657 25.21 -29.08 19.73
N GLN A 658 25.75 -27.90 20.03
CA GLN A 658 25.36 -27.11 21.21
C GLN A 658 23.93 -26.58 21.07
N THR A 659 23.41 -26.51 19.84
CA THR A 659 22.05 -26.12 19.51
C THR A 659 21.04 -27.20 19.89
N LYS A 660 19.79 -26.83 20.19
CA LYS A 660 18.69 -27.78 20.49
C LYS A 660 18.14 -28.52 19.26
N TRP A 661 18.41 -28.02 18.06
CA TRP A 661 17.84 -28.48 16.78
C TRP A 661 18.91 -28.60 15.68
N ILE A 662 18.72 -29.55 14.77
CA ILE A 662 19.49 -29.77 13.54
C ILE A 662 18.52 -29.71 12.35
N TYR A 663 18.96 -29.14 11.24
CA TYR A 663 18.13 -28.88 10.06
C TYR A 663 18.67 -29.66 8.86
N GLY A 664 17.79 -30.16 7.99
CA GLY A 664 18.15 -30.92 6.78
C GLY A 664 17.21 -30.62 5.63
N GLU A 665 17.64 -30.91 4.40
CA GLU A 665 16.89 -30.63 3.18
C GLU A 665 16.58 -31.92 2.42
N CYS A 666 15.42 -31.99 1.77
CA CYS A 666 15.09 -33.08 0.89
C CYS A 666 16.01 -33.06 -0.34
N GLU A 667 16.63 -34.20 -0.64
CA GLU A 667 17.57 -34.35 -1.75
C GLU A 667 16.99 -33.93 -3.11
N GLN A 668 15.71 -34.24 -3.33
CA GLN A 668 15.04 -34.04 -4.62
C GLN A 668 14.30 -32.69 -4.72
N CYS A 669 13.42 -32.37 -3.77
CA CYS A 669 12.60 -31.14 -3.81
C CYS A 669 13.09 -30.01 -2.90
N ARG A 670 14.19 -30.21 -2.15
CA ARG A 670 14.76 -29.22 -1.23
C ARG A 670 13.82 -28.75 -0.10
N LEU A 671 12.71 -29.44 0.13
CA LEU A 671 11.87 -29.25 1.32
C LEU A 671 12.76 -29.30 2.57
N SER A 672 12.65 -28.35 3.48
CA SER A 672 13.45 -28.34 4.72
C SER A 672 12.72 -29.03 5.87
N SER A 673 13.47 -29.77 6.70
CA SER A 673 12.96 -30.43 7.91
C SER A 673 13.94 -30.18 9.05
N ARG A 674 13.43 -30.07 10.27
CA ARG A 674 14.27 -30.03 11.47
C ARG A 674 14.08 -31.27 12.32
N ALA A 675 15.11 -31.64 13.06
CA ALA A 675 15.10 -32.69 14.05
C ALA A 675 15.76 -32.18 15.34
N PRO A 676 15.35 -32.65 16.53
CA PRO A 676 16.05 -32.30 17.76
C PRO A 676 17.46 -32.91 17.76
N THR A 677 18.46 -32.16 18.22
CA THR A 677 19.86 -32.64 18.34
C THR A 677 20.06 -33.56 19.54
N ARG A 678 19.16 -33.49 20.52
CA ARG A 678 19.14 -34.34 21.72
C ARG A 678 17.79 -35.02 21.80
N PHE A 679 17.79 -36.35 21.93
CA PHE A 679 16.60 -37.11 22.27
C PHE A 679 16.19 -36.76 23.70
N THR A 680 15.23 -35.84 23.85
CA THR A 680 14.55 -35.66 25.13
C THR A 680 13.63 -36.87 25.33
N LYS A 681 13.67 -37.50 26.52
CA LYS A 681 12.66 -38.48 26.92
C LYS A 681 11.30 -37.86 26.64
N LYS A 682 10.42 -38.53 25.87
CA LYS A 682 9.08 -38.07 25.47
C LYS A 682 8.51 -37.13 26.54
N THR A 683 8.66 -35.83 26.32
CA THR A 683 7.98 -34.84 27.14
C THR A 683 6.52 -35.13 26.93
N THR A 684 5.81 -35.35 28.03
CA THR A 684 4.36 -35.61 28.08
C THR A 684 3.70 -34.79 26.98
N GLN A 685 3.11 -35.46 25.99
CA GLN A 685 2.31 -34.78 24.96
C GLN A 685 1.42 -33.81 25.72
N ARG A 686 1.58 -32.50 25.44
CA ARG A 686 0.59 -31.51 25.88
C ARG A 686 -0.74 -32.11 25.44
N LYS A 687 -1.62 -32.44 26.40
CA LYS A 687 -2.95 -32.95 26.09
C LYS A 687 -3.51 -31.98 25.05
N SER A 688 -3.86 -32.47 23.87
CA SER A 688 -4.66 -31.68 22.94
C SER A 688 -5.83 -31.15 23.77
N LEU A 689 -6.03 -29.84 23.78
CA LEU A 689 -7.16 -29.24 24.46
C LEU A 689 -8.43 -29.89 23.90
N SER A 690 -9.00 -30.82 24.66
CA SER A 690 -10.16 -31.58 24.27
C SER A 690 -11.38 -30.70 24.48
N ASN A 691 -12.16 -30.53 23.40
CA ASN A 691 -13.36 -29.70 23.28
C ASN A 691 -13.10 -28.20 23.25
N GLN A 692 -12.52 -27.74 22.14
CA GLN A 692 -12.50 -26.32 21.82
C GLN A 692 -13.85 -25.88 21.24
N THR A 693 -14.46 -24.84 21.82
CA THR A 693 -15.71 -24.27 21.31
C THR A 693 -15.47 -23.66 19.92
N PRO A 694 -16.34 -23.92 18.93
CA PRO A 694 -16.30 -23.21 17.65
C PRO A 694 -16.48 -21.72 17.87
N LEU A 695 -15.67 -20.91 17.20
CA LEU A 695 -15.82 -19.46 17.23
C LEU A 695 -17.10 -19.04 16.48
N PRO A 696 -17.75 -17.94 16.88
CA PRO A 696 -18.85 -17.41 16.08
C PRO A 696 -18.33 -16.97 14.70
N PRO A 697 -19.12 -17.17 13.62
CA PRO A 697 -18.77 -16.61 12.33
C PRO A 697 -18.82 -15.08 12.41
N LEU A 698 -17.77 -14.40 11.97
CA LEU A 698 -17.80 -12.96 11.71
C LEU A 698 -17.90 -12.81 10.19
N SER A 699 -19.04 -12.31 9.71
CA SER A 699 -19.24 -12.12 8.27
C SER A 699 -18.70 -10.75 7.86
N THR A 700 -17.70 -10.73 7.00
CA THR A 700 -17.20 -9.50 6.34
C THR A 700 -17.16 -9.72 4.84
N LYS A 701 -18.33 -9.93 4.23
CA LYS A 701 -18.42 -9.67 2.78
C LYS A 701 -18.61 -8.17 2.61
N GLU A 702 -17.53 -7.41 2.77
CA GLU A 702 -17.56 -5.98 2.51
C GLU A 702 -17.58 -5.76 1.01
N GLU A 703 -18.69 -5.22 0.52
CA GLU A 703 -18.75 -4.69 -0.83
C GLU A 703 -17.97 -3.37 -0.90
N PRO A 704 -17.33 -3.05 -2.02
CA PRO A 704 -16.60 -1.80 -2.17
C PRO A 704 -17.51 -0.61 -1.85
N ASN A 705 -17.21 0.14 -0.78
CA ASN A 705 -18.01 1.30 -0.38
C ASN A 705 -17.45 2.57 -1.03
N TRP A 706 -18.19 3.13 -1.99
CA TRP A 706 -17.79 4.34 -2.71
C TRP A 706 -17.61 5.56 -1.80
N GLU A 707 -18.43 5.71 -0.76
CA GLU A 707 -18.34 6.86 0.14
C GLU A 707 -17.06 6.83 0.94
N VAL A 708 -16.63 5.65 1.38
CA VAL A 708 -15.37 5.44 2.10
C VAL A 708 -14.17 5.77 1.19
N LEU A 709 -14.25 5.41 -0.11
CA LEU A 709 -13.23 5.76 -1.08
C LEU A 709 -13.12 7.27 -1.30
N MET A 710 -14.26 7.95 -1.46
CA MET A 710 -14.28 9.41 -1.65
C MET A 710 -13.82 10.16 -0.40
N ASP A 711 -14.21 9.69 0.78
CA ASP A 711 -13.73 10.21 2.06
C ASP A 711 -12.20 10.05 2.20
N ALA A 712 -11.67 8.88 1.83
CA ALA A 712 -10.23 8.65 1.80
C ALA A 712 -9.49 9.55 0.80
N LEU A 713 -10.02 9.70 -0.42
CA LEU A 713 -9.45 10.62 -1.43
C LEU A 713 -9.47 12.07 -0.94
N ALA A 714 -10.54 12.49 -0.26
CA ALA A 714 -10.66 13.82 0.32
C ALA A 714 -9.64 14.04 1.46
N TYR A 715 -9.47 13.06 2.36
CA TYR A 715 -8.45 13.10 3.41
C TYR A 715 -7.02 13.18 2.84
N ILE A 716 -6.72 12.39 1.81
CA ILE A 716 -5.40 12.36 1.16
C ILE A 716 -5.13 13.67 0.44
N GLY A 717 -6.12 14.17 -0.31
CA GLY A 717 -6.09 15.43 -1.04
C GLY A 717 -5.25 15.40 -2.33
N SER A 718 -4.06 14.79 -2.29
CA SER A 718 -3.16 14.64 -3.43
C SER A 718 -2.25 13.44 -3.27
N GLY A 719 -1.72 12.91 -4.38
CA GLY A 719 -0.77 11.81 -4.31
C GLY A 719 -0.14 11.42 -5.64
N THR A 720 0.74 10.43 -5.55
CA THR A 720 1.42 9.79 -6.67
C THR A 720 0.55 8.70 -7.31
N ALA A 721 0.96 8.23 -8.49
CA ALA A 721 0.35 7.07 -9.12
C ALA A 721 0.38 5.81 -8.24
N LYS A 722 1.45 5.62 -7.44
CA LYS A 722 1.58 4.47 -6.53
C LYS A 722 0.52 4.52 -5.44
N GLU A 723 0.30 5.68 -4.83
CA GLU A 723 -0.70 5.88 -3.78
C GLU A 723 -2.13 5.71 -4.32
N PHE A 724 -2.41 6.26 -5.50
CA PHE A 724 -3.70 6.03 -6.18
C PHE A 724 -3.94 4.55 -6.45
N SER A 725 -2.93 3.85 -7.00
CA SER A 725 -3.01 2.41 -7.30
C SER A 725 -3.23 1.61 -6.03
N GLY A 726 -2.54 1.94 -4.93
CA GLY A 726 -2.71 1.29 -3.63
C GLY A 726 -4.12 1.43 -3.05
N LEU A 727 -4.75 2.61 -3.22
CA LEU A 727 -6.13 2.84 -2.78
C LEU A 727 -7.15 2.12 -3.68
N ALA A 728 -7.02 2.26 -5.00
CA ALA A 728 -7.93 1.65 -5.96
C ALA A 728 -7.95 0.11 -5.86
N ARG A 729 -6.77 -0.50 -5.66
CA ARG A 729 -6.62 -1.97 -5.58
C ARG A 729 -7.20 -2.58 -4.31
N GLN A 730 -7.35 -1.80 -3.24
CA GLN A 730 -8.05 -2.26 -2.02
C GLN A 730 -9.55 -2.45 -2.26
N HIS A 731 -10.15 -1.69 -3.18
CA HIS A 731 -11.55 -1.84 -3.57
C HIS A 731 -11.74 -2.94 -4.63
N GLU A 732 -10.92 -2.94 -5.68
CA GLU A 732 -10.90 -4.01 -6.68
C GLU A 732 -9.48 -4.13 -7.29
N ASP A 733 -8.82 -5.28 -7.11
CA ASP A 733 -7.46 -5.53 -7.64
C ASP A 733 -7.47 -5.84 -9.15
N THR A 734 -8.03 -4.95 -9.97
CA THR A 734 -7.93 -5.02 -11.43
C THR A 734 -7.37 -3.72 -12.03
N PRO A 735 -6.38 -3.79 -12.94
CA PRO A 735 -5.89 -2.60 -13.66
C PRO A 735 -6.99 -1.91 -14.48
N LEU A 736 -8.01 -2.67 -14.90
CA LEU A 736 -9.15 -2.13 -15.62
C LEU A 736 -10.04 -1.26 -14.71
N PHE A 737 -10.32 -1.72 -13.48
CA PHE A 737 -11.04 -0.92 -12.49
C PHE A 737 -10.28 0.36 -12.16
N GLU A 738 -8.98 0.24 -11.86
CA GLU A 738 -8.11 1.39 -11.59
C GLU A 738 -8.17 2.45 -12.70
N LYS A 739 -8.06 2.03 -13.98
CA LYS A 739 -8.20 2.94 -15.13
C LYS A 739 -9.59 3.59 -15.18
N ARG A 740 -10.65 2.78 -15.02
CA ARG A 740 -12.04 3.27 -15.07
C ARG A 740 -12.31 4.27 -13.96
N LEU A 741 -11.86 3.98 -12.74
CA LEU A 741 -11.95 4.84 -11.58
C LEU A 741 -11.27 6.18 -11.83
N LEU A 742 -10.00 6.17 -12.27
CA LEU A 742 -9.25 7.38 -12.59
C LEU A 742 -9.98 8.24 -13.63
N THR A 743 -10.45 7.61 -14.71
CA THR A 743 -11.16 8.29 -15.80
C THR A 743 -12.48 8.88 -15.32
N ALA A 744 -13.22 8.17 -14.46
CA ALA A 744 -14.47 8.65 -13.89
C ALA A 744 -14.26 9.87 -12.98
N LEU A 745 -13.27 9.81 -12.08
CA LEU A 745 -12.95 10.92 -11.19
C LEU A 745 -12.47 12.17 -11.96
N GLU A 746 -11.65 11.99 -12.99
CA GLU A 746 -11.20 13.10 -13.86
C GLU A 746 -12.38 13.70 -14.65
N ALA A 747 -13.26 12.86 -15.21
CA ALA A 747 -14.41 13.30 -16.01
C ALA A 747 -15.51 13.96 -15.18
N LEU A 748 -15.64 13.62 -13.89
CA LEU A 748 -16.58 14.24 -12.95
C LEU A 748 -16.00 15.50 -12.27
N ALA A 749 -14.79 15.92 -12.66
CA ALA A 749 -14.08 17.04 -12.05
C ALA A 749 -13.86 16.87 -10.53
N TYR A 750 -13.69 15.64 -10.05
CA TYR A 750 -13.27 15.38 -8.67
C TYR A 750 -11.76 15.56 -8.50
N ILE A 751 -10.97 15.18 -9.51
CA ILE A 751 -9.52 15.26 -9.49
C ILE A 751 -8.95 15.90 -10.77
N GLU A 752 -7.78 16.50 -10.63
CA GLU A 752 -6.84 16.79 -11.71
C GLU A 752 -5.71 15.77 -11.73
N VAL A 753 -5.19 15.51 -12.93
CA VAL A 753 -4.20 14.44 -13.15
C VAL A 753 -3.05 14.94 -14.02
N GLN A 754 -1.83 14.72 -13.53
CA GLN A 754 -0.61 14.99 -14.27
C GLN A 754 -0.10 13.68 -14.90
N ARG A 755 0.16 13.73 -16.21
CA ARG A 755 0.68 12.61 -16.98
C ARG A 755 2.09 12.89 -17.50
N ASP A 756 2.88 11.84 -17.66
CA ASP A 756 4.18 11.93 -18.34
C ASP A 756 4.04 11.97 -19.87
N SER A 757 5.15 12.05 -20.58
CA SER A 757 5.19 12.00 -22.06
C SER A 757 4.71 10.67 -22.65
N SER A 758 4.54 9.63 -21.82
CA SER A 758 3.93 8.36 -22.19
C SER A 758 2.46 8.26 -21.79
N HIS A 759 1.84 9.38 -21.39
CA HIS A 759 0.46 9.50 -20.93
C HIS A 759 0.13 8.63 -19.70
N ARG A 760 1.14 8.28 -18.89
CA ARG A 760 0.93 7.56 -17.63
C ARG A 760 0.72 8.54 -16.49
N LEU A 761 -0.17 8.19 -15.57
CA LEU A 761 -0.37 8.95 -14.34
C LEU A 761 0.97 9.08 -13.60
N THR A 762 1.30 10.30 -13.17
CA THR A 762 2.44 10.57 -12.28
C THR A 762 1.93 11.08 -10.94
N HIS A 763 1.04 12.07 -10.97
CA HIS A 763 0.45 12.71 -9.80
C HIS A 763 -1.03 12.99 -10.05
N TRP A 764 -1.81 13.04 -8.98
CA TRP A 764 -3.21 13.45 -8.97
C TRP A 764 -3.47 14.37 -7.78
N GLU A 765 -4.45 15.25 -7.92
CA GLU A 765 -4.89 16.17 -6.87
C GLU A 765 -6.41 16.32 -6.90
N MET A 766 -7.03 16.46 -5.73
CA MET A 766 -8.44 16.83 -5.63
C MET A 766 -8.64 18.23 -6.21
N ALA A 767 -9.62 18.37 -7.09
CA ALA A 767 -9.96 19.66 -7.68
C ALA A 767 -10.68 20.56 -6.67
N ALA A 768 -10.69 21.87 -6.94
CA ALA A 768 -11.38 22.83 -6.09
C ALA A 768 -12.89 22.52 -5.97
N SER A 769 -13.41 22.70 -4.76
CA SER A 769 -14.83 22.52 -4.44
C SER A 769 -15.70 23.44 -5.29
N SER A 770 -16.66 22.88 -6.02
CA SER A 770 -17.47 23.62 -7.00
C SER A 770 -18.86 23.03 -7.22
N ILE A 771 -19.78 23.90 -7.65
CA ILE A 771 -21.17 23.56 -7.99
C ILE A 771 -21.38 23.82 -9.48
N GLY A 772 -21.66 22.76 -10.25
CA GLY A 772 -21.87 22.82 -11.70
C GLY A 772 -23.33 22.66 -12.10
N GLY A 773 -23.87 23.60 -12.87
CA GLY A 773 -25.22 23.51 -13.45
C GLY A 773 -25.24 22.52 -14.63
N LEU A 774 -26.25 21.65 -14.61
CA LEU A 774 -26.51 20.59 -15.58
C LEU A 774 -27.62 21.00 -16.57
N SER A 775 -27.71 20.32 -17.70
CA SER A 775 -28.67 20.64 -18.77
C SER A 775 -30.15 20.42 -18.38
N ASP A 776 -30.43 19.63 -17.34
CA ASP A 776 -31.78 19.44 -16.79
C ASP A 776 -32.17 20.50 -15.74
N GLY A 777 -31.29 21.48 -15.47
CA GLY A 777 -31.47 22.52 -14.46
C GLY A 777 -31.13 22.09 -13.02
N SER A 778 -30.61 20.88 -12.82
CA SER A 778 -30.06 20.44 -11.54
C SER A 778 -28.57 20.78 -11.39
N TRP A 779 -28.00 20.59 -10.20
CA TRP A 779 -26.64 21.04 -9.89
C TRP A 779 -25.77 19.93 -9.32
N LEU A 780 -24.59 19.70 -9.89
CA LEU A 780 -23.61 18.71 -9.46
C LEU A 780 -22.64 19.31 -8.43
N LEU A 781 -22.36 18.57 -7.36
CA LEU A 781 -21.22 18.83 -6.48
C LEU A 781 -19.96 18.15 -7.04
N ALA A 782 -18.97 18.96 -7.45
CA ALA A 782 -17.69 18.52 -8.02
C ALA A 782 -16.50 19.02 -7.19
N GLY A 783 -15.35 18.36 -7.30
CA GLY A 783 -14.15 18.65 -6.51
C GLY A 783 -14.17 18.07 -5.08
N LEU A 784 -13.37 18.67 -4.20
CA LEU A 784 -13.21 18.26 -2.80
C LEU A 784 -14.40 18.68 -1.93
N TRP A 785 -15.22 17.72 -1.49
CA TRP A 785 -16.28 17.95 -0.51
C TRP A 785 -16.08 17.08 0.71
N ASP A 786 -15.58 17.68 1.80
CA ASP A 786 -15.46 16.98 3.09
C ASP A 786 -16.83 16.80 3.77
N ARG A 787 -16.84 16.05 4.87
CA ARG A 787 -18.06 15.72 5.60
C ARG A 787 -18.82 16.95 6.12
N GLU A 788 -18.12 17.97 6.61
CA GLU A 788 -18.74 19.16 7.18
C GLU A 788 -19.35 20.04 6.09
N MET A 789 -18.65 20.19 4.97
CA MET A 789 -19.16 20.88 3.79
C MET A 789 -20.40 20.18 3.24
N VAL A 790 -20.38 18.84 3.14
CA VAL A 790 -21.53 18.06 2.66
C VAL A 790 -22.74 18.24 3.57
N ALA A 791 -22.55 18.12 4.89
CA ALA A 791 -23.63 18.34 5.85
C ALA A 791 -24.20 19.76 5.78
N SER A 792 -23.33 20.76 5.58
CA SER A 792 -23.72 22.16 5.41
C SER A 792 -24.55 22.39 4.13
N VAL A 793 -24.13 21.81 2.99
CA VAL A 793 -24.90 21.87 1.74
C VAL A 793 -26.23 21.13 1.89
N GLU A 794 -26.27 19.95 2.52
CA GLU A 794 -27.51 19.20 2.76
C GLU A 794 -28.51 20.02 3.57
N GLN A 795 -28.05 20.63 4.67
CA GLN A 795 -28.88 21.46 5.53
C GLN A 795 -29.40 22.72 4.80
N ALA A 796 -28.52 23.42 4.09
CA ALA A 796 -28.89 24.63 3.34
C ALA A 796 -29.86 24.29 2.18
N THR A 797 -29.61 23.19 1.47
CA THR A 797 -30.48 22.70 0.40
C THR A 797 -31.89 22.40 0.92
N GLN A 798 -31.98 21.73 2.08
CA GLN A 798 -33.27 21.44 2.72
C GLN A 798 -34.00 22.71 3.18
N ALA A 799 -33.28 23.70 3.71
CA ALA A 799 -33.86 24.98 4.13
C ALA A 799 -34.51 25.74 2.96
N CYS A 800 -33.96 25.61 1.76
CA CYS A 800 -34.50 26.19 0.53
C CYS A 800 -35.56 25.29 -0.17
N GLY A 801 -35.99 24.19 0.45
CA GLY A 801 -36.98 23.25 -0.12
C GLY A 801 -36.44 22.33 -1.21
N GLY A 802 -35.12 22.31 -1.43
CA GLY A 802 -34.45 21.40 -2.32
C GLY A 802 -34.12 20.06 -1.67
N ARG A 803 -33.49 19.17 -2.44
CA ARG A 803 -32.93 17.90 -1.93
C ARG A 803 -31.63 17.55 -2.64
N ILE A 804 -30.77 16.82 -1.95
CA ILE A 804 -29.58 16.21 -2.55
C ILE A 804 -29.91 14.75 -2.87
N GLU A 805 -29.72 14.37 -4.13
CA GLU A 805 -29.82 12.98 -4.59
C GLU A 805 -28.43 12.43 -4.86
N GLN A 806 -28.18 11.24 -4.33
CA GLN A 806 -27.02 10.45 -4.70
C GLN A 806 -27.42 9.53 -5.85
N ILE A 807 -26.82 9.74 -7.02
CA ILE A 807 -27.09 8.89 -8.19
C ILE A 807 -26.16 7.69 -8.14
N ASP A 808 -26.72 6.50 -7.89
CA ASP A 808 -25.97 5.25 -8.00
C ASP A 808 -26.33 4.51 -9.29
N VAL A 809 -25.32 4.27 -10.13
CA VAL A 809 -25.44 3.32 -11.25
C VAL A 809 -24.17 2.45 -11.31
N ALA A 810 -23.80 1.81 -10.20
CA ALA A 810 -22.77 0.78 -10.07
C ALA A 810 -21.31 1.18 -10.41
N THR A 811 -20.60 2.08 -9.72
CA THR A 811 -20.79 2.82 -8.45
C THR A 811 -19.84 4.03 -8.47
N HIS A 812 -20.20 5.11 -9.14
CA HIS A 812 -19.49 6.40 -9.04
C HIS A 812 -20.49 7.45 -8.60
N ALA A 813 -20.85 7.39 -7.31
CA ALA A 813 -21.94 8.16 -6.76
C ALA A 813 -21.63 9.66 -6.82
N SER A 814 -22.38 10.38 -7.64
CA SER A 814 -22.37 11.84 -7.72
C SER A 814 -23.52 12.40 -6.88
N ARG A 815 -23.27 13.51 -6.20
CA ARG A 815 -24.28 14.24 -5.43
C ARG A 815 -24.86 15.36 -6.29
N ILE A 816 -26.18 15.34 -6.48
CA ILE A 816 -26.90 16.30 -7.31
C ILE A 816 -27.96 17.02 -6.47
N ILE A 817 -27.89 18.34 -6.44
CA ILE A 817 -28.91 19.21 -5.86
C ILE A 817 -30.07 19.34 -6.85
N ARG A 818 -31.29 19.08 -6.38
CA ARG A 818 -32.54 19.27 -7.12
C ARG A 818 -33.50 20.17 -6.37
N GLY A 819 -34.38 20.84 -7.11
CA GLY A 819 -35.43 21.67 -6.53
C GLY A 819 -34.96 23.04 -6.03
N MET A 820 -33.77 23.48 -6.43
CA MET A 820 -33.26 24.83 -6.18
C MET A 820 -33.09 25.58 -7.50
N ASP A 821 -33.45 26.86 -7.52
CA ASP A 821 -33.18 27.75 -8.65
C ASP A 821 -31.74 28.29 -8.60
N GLN A 822 -31.33 28.95 -9.69
CA GLN A 822 -29.97 29.48 -9.81
C GLN A 822 -29.64 30.54 -8.77
N THR A 823 -30.62 31.34 -8.32
CA THR A 823 -30.40 32.39 -7.33
C THR A 823 -30.09 31.80 -5.97
N ALA A 824 -30.88 30.81 -5.52
CA ALA A 824 -30.67 30.11 -4.26
C ALA A 824 -29.34 29.35 -4.24
N VAL A 825 -28.94 28.74 -5.35
CA VAL A 825 -27.63 28.06 -5.45
C VAL A 825 -26.46 29.05 -5.49
N ALA A 826 -26.66 30.25 -6.05
CA ALA A 826 -25.64 31.30 -6.02
C ALA A 826 -25.41 31.87 -4.61
N GLU A 827 -26.47 32.02 -3.82
CA GLU A 827 -26.35 32.38 -2.40
C GLU A 827 -25.60 31.29 -1.64
N LEU A 828 -25.99 30.02 -1.80
CA LEU A 828 -25.29 28.88 -1.20
C LEU A 828 -23.81 28.82 -1.57
N ALA A 829 -23.47 29.03 -2.85
CA ALA A 829 -22.10 29.01 -3.31
C ALA A 829 -21.27 30.15 -2.71
N ALA A 830 -21.86 31.34 -2.56
CA ALA A 830 -21.21 32.48 -1.93
C ALA A 830 -20.97 32.26 -0.42
N ASP A 831 -21.95 31.70 0.29
CA ASP A 831 -21.85 31.41 1.73
C ASP A 831 -20.76 30.37 2.04
N LEU A 832 -20.56 29.41 1.14
CA LEU A 832 -19.54 28.37 1.25
C LEU A 832 -18.20 28.76 0.61
N GLU A 833 -18.10 29.95 0.01
CA GLU A 833 -16.92 30.42 -0.74
C GLU A 833 -16.47 29.44 -1.85
N VAL A 834 -17.42 28.80 -2.54
CA VAL A 834 -17.15 27.81 -3.61
C VAL A 834 -17.48 28.35 -5.01
N VAL A 835 -16.86 27.76 -6.02
CA VAL A 835 -17.06 28.17 -7.43
C VAL A 835 -18.42 27.69 -7.94
N LEU A 836 -19.24 28.60 -8.46
CA LEU A 836 -20.48 28.28 -9.17
C LEU A 836 -20.30 28.35 -10.69
N ARG A 837 -20.76 27.32 -11.42
CA ARG A 837 -20.76 27.31 -12.89
C ARG A 837 -22.10 26.84 -13.47
N PRO A 838 -23.06 27.74 -13.76
CA PRO A 838 -24.41 27.39 -14.22
C PRO A 838 -24.53 26.65 -15.58
N GLY A 839 -23.49 26.66 -16.40
CA GLY A 839 -23.44 25.97 -17.70
C GLY A 839 -22.10 25.28 -17.91
N ALA A 840 -21.77 24.31 -17.05
CA ALA A 840 -20.45 23.70 -17.00
C ALA A 840 -20.04 23.02 -18.33
N ALA A 841 -20.95 22.26 -18.94
CA ALA A 841 -20.68 21.57 -20.20
C ALA A 841 -20.37 22.53 -21.36
N ASP A 842 -21.18 23.58 -21.54
CA ASP A 842 -20.99 24.59 -22.59
C ASP A 842 -19.70 25.38 -22.39
N ALA A 843 -19.43 25.79 -21.15
CA ALA A 843 -18.22 26.52 -20.78
C ALA A 843 -16.94 25.76 -21.15
N LEU A 844 -16.86 24.48 -20.74
CA LEU A 844 -15.73 23.62 -21.07
C LEU A 844 -15.61 23.41 -22.58
N THR A 845 -16.74 23.20 -23.27
CA THR A 845 -16.75 22.93 -24.72
C THR A 845 -16.21 24.11 -25.55
N ARG A 846 -16.46 25.35 -25.11
CA ARG A 846 -16.02 26.56 -25.83
C ARG A 846 -14.52 26.77 -25.81
N VAL A 847 -13.86 26.44 -24.70
CA VAL A 847 -12.41 26.63 -24.52
C VAL A 847 -11.59 25.48 -25.12
N LEU A 848 -12.19 24.32 -25.40
CA LEU A 848 -11.48 23.17 -25.96
C LEU A 848 -10.83 23.49 -27.32
N PRO A 849 -9.56 23.13 -27.54
CA PRO A 849 -8.95 23.17 -28.86
C PRO A 849 -9.50 22.04 -29.74
N ASN A 850 -9.14 22.06 -31.02
CA ASN A 850 -9.32 20.88 -31.88
C ASN A 850 -8.39 19.77 -31.39
N ILE A 851 -8.86 18.52 -31.41
CA ILE A 851 -8.06 17.39 -30.92
C ILE A 851 -6.81 17.16 -31.77
N SER A 852 -6.86 17.54 -33.06
CA SER A 852 -5.66 17.55 -33.89
C SER A 852 -4.57 18.49 -33.36
N THR A 853 -4.91 19.64 -32.76
CA THR A 853 -3.92 20.55 -32.16
C THR A 853 -3.17 19.85 -31.02
N VAL A 854 -3.87 19.07 -30.21
CA VAL A 854 -3.28 18.20 -29.17
C VAL A 854 -2.40 17.13 -29.82
N GLY A 855 -2.87 16.46 -30.88
CA GLY A 855 -2.07 15.49 -31.62
C GLY A 855 -0.77 16.07 -32.20
N HIS A 856 -0.79 17.34 -32.63
CA HIS A 856 0.39 18.01 -33.15
C HIS A 856 1.40 18.40 -32.07
N SER A 857 1.02 18.52 -30.80
CA SER A 857 1.93 18.88 -29.71
C SER A 857 2.61 17.69 -29.03
N LEU A 858 2.13 16.46 -29.27
CA LEU A 858 2.69 15.25 -28.65
C LEU A 858 4.19 15.08 -28.90
N THR A 859 4.94 14.59 -27.92
CA THR A 859 6.38 14.32 -28.11
C THR A 859 6.60 13.15 -29.08
N ARG A 860 7.51 13.30 -30.05
CA ARG A 860 7.87 12.26 -31.02
C ARG A 860 9.15 11.56 -30.58
N SER A 861 9.17 10.24 -30.64
CA SER A 861 10.35 9.42 -30.36
C SER A 861 10.50 8.32 -31.41
N SER A 862 11.70 7.73 -31.53
CA SER A 862 11.89 6.50 -32.29
C SER A 862 11.00 5.39 -31.74
N LEU A 863 10.46 4.55 -32.63
CA LEU A 863 9.72 3.37 -32.19
C LEU A 863 10.70 2.29 -31.71
N PRO A 864 10.40 1.59 -30.60
CA PRO A 864 11.12 0.36 -30.26
C PRO A 864 10.81 -0.73 -31.29
N ASP A 865 11.69 -1.74 -31.41
CA ASP A 865 11.43 -2.91 -32.26
C ASP A 865 10.17 -3.64 -31.77
N VAL A 866 9.14 -3.65 -32.60
CA VAL A 866 7.82 -4.21 -32.27
C VAL A 866 7.69 -5.59 -32.90
N HIS A 867 7.79 -6.66 -32.09
CA HIS A 867 7.60 -8.04 -32.55
C HIS A 867 6.12 -8.47 -32.63
N GLU A 868 5.26 -7.87 -31.80
CA GLU A 868 3.80 -8.06 -31.82
C GLU A 868 3.11 -6.70 -31.92
N CYS A 869 2.51 -6.42 -33.08
CA CYS A 869 1.85 -5.15 -33.38
C CYS A 869 0.41 -5.36 -33.82
N GLN A 870 -0.48 -4.49 -33.36
CA GLN A 870 -1.84 -4.41 -33.86
C GLN A 870 -2.15 -3.00 -34.31
N PHE A 871 -2.79 -2.88 -35.47
CA PHE A 871 -3.27 -1.63 -36.05
C PHE A 871 -4.74 -1.41 -35.67
N PHE A 872 -5.09 -0.18 -35.30
CA PHE A 872 -6.48 0.19 -35.07
C PHE A 872 -7.12 0.63 -36.38
N GLU A 873 -8.12 -0.12 -36.85
CA GLU A 873 -8.92 0.23 -38.03
C GLU A 873 -10.10 1.12 -37.59
N PRO A 874 -10.12 2.44 -37.93
CA PRO A 874 -11.12 3.36 -37.38
C PRO A 874 -12.56 3.08 -37.84
N VAL A 875 -12.73 2.59 -39.08
CA VAL A 875 -14.06 2.33 -39.67
C VAL A 875 -14.82 1.22 -38.92
N SER A 876 -14.11 0.15 -38.52
CA SER A 876 -14.69 -0.97 -37.78
C SER A 876 -14.50 -0.87 -36.26
N ALA A 877 -13.82 0.19 -35.79
CA ALA A 877 -13.41 0.40 -34.42
C ALA A 877 -12.74 -0.84 -33.78
N SER A 878 -11.92 -1.56 -34.54
CA SER A 878 -11.34 -2.85 -34.16
C SER A 878 -9.81 -2.86 -34.30
N TRP A 879 -9.15 -3.71 -33.50
CA TRP A 879 -7.70 -3.95 -33.60
C TRP A 879 -7.44 -5.13 -34.52
N LEU A 880 -6.53 -4.96 -35.49
CA LEU A 880 -6.12 -5.95 -36.47
C LEU A 880 -4.63 -6.29 -36.26
N ASP A 881 -4.27 -7.57 -36.29
CA ASP A 881 -2.87 -8.00 -36.24
C ASP A 881 -2.14 -7.56 -37.51
N VAL A 882 -0.94 -6.98 -37.35
CA VAL A 882 -0.07 -6.52 -38.46
C VAL A 882 1.38 -6.86 -38.16
N ASP A 883 2.14 -7.21 -39.22
CA ASP A 883 3.54 -7.65 -39.07
C ASP A 883 4.52 -6.49 -38.80
N SER A 884 4.14 -5.25 -39.15
CA SER A 884 4.99 -4.08 -38.95
C SER A 884 4.17 -2.80 -38.72
N ALA A 885 4.80 -1.80 -38.11
CA ALA A 885 4.21 -0.49 -37.84
C ALA A 885 4.55 0.55 -38.93
N GLU A 886 4.82 0.16 -40.18
CA GLU A 886 5.42 1.00 -41.23
C GLU A 886 4.47 1.99 -41.93
N HIS A 887 3.23 2.11 -41.49
CA HIS A 887 2.24 2.99 -42.09
C HIS A 887 1.68 3.98 -41.08
N ALA A 888 0.95 4.98 -41.56
CA ALA A 888 0.38 6.00 -40.70
C ALA A 888 -0.91 5.49 -40.02
N GLY A 889 -1.13 5.87 -38.76
CA GLY A 889 -2.29 5.49 -37.95
C GLY A 889 -1.91 5.14 -36.51
N LEU A 890 -2.81 4.44 -35.82
CA LEU A 890 -2.60 4.03 -34.42
C LEU A 890 -2.22 2.56 -34.34
N PHE A 891 -1.14 2.30 -33.61
CA PHE A 891 -0.63 0.98 -33.32
C PHE A 891 -0.66 0.72 -31.82
N ARG A 892 -0.91 -0.52 -31.44
CA ARG A 892 -0.60 -1.00 -30.10
C ARG A 892 0.39 -2.13 -30.18
N SER A 893 1.33 -2.11 -29.26
CA SER A 893 2.20 -3.24 -29.00
C SER A 893 2.06 -3.63 -27.54
N ARG A 894 2.14 -4.93 -27.29
CA ARG A 894 2.19 -5.44 -25.94
C ARG A 894 3.64 -5.68 -25.57
N HIS A 895 4.23 -4.76 -24.81
CA HIS A 895 5.50 -5.03 -24.15
C HIS A 895 5.17 -5.54 -22.76
N GLY A 896 4.85 -6.83 -22.74
CA GLY A 896 4.42 -7.62 -21.61
C GLY A 896 3.14 -7.14 -20.87
N TYR A 897 3.17 -6.60 -19.65
CA TYR A 897 1.96 -6.25 -18.88
C TYR A 897 1.37 -4.89 -19.26
N VAL A 898 2.14 -4.07 -19.98
CA VAL A 898 1.68 -2.76 -20.42
C VAL A 898 1.42 -2.78 -21.92
N THR A 899 0.22 -2.34 -22.29
CA THR A 899 -0.09 -2.06 -23.68
C THR A 899 0.38 -0.65 -24.00
N HIS A 900 1.21 -0.58 -25.01
CA HIS A 900 1.87 0.62 -25.48
C HIS A 900 1.19 1.08 -26.76
N TYR A 901 0.71 2.32 -26.80
CA TYR A 901 0.06 2.89 -27.98
C TYR A 901 0.97 3.91 -28.66
N PHE A 902 0.99 3.87 -29.98
CA PHE A 902 1.81 4.73 -30.83
C PHE A 902 0.97 5.27 -31.97
N PHE A 903 0.88 6.60 -32.06
CA PHE A 903 0.25 7.27 -33.19
C PHE A 903 1.32 7.76 -34.16
N ARG A 904 1.10 7.52 -35.46
CA ARG A 904 2.01 7.94 -36.53
C ARG A 904 1.26 8.71 -37.60
N THR A 905 1.74 9.90 -37.92
CA THR A 905 1.34 10.64 -39.12
C THR A 905 2.15 10.19 -40.35
N PRO A 906 1.74 10.55 -41.59
CA PRO A 906 2.57 10.30 -42.77
C PRO A 906 3.97 10.92 -42.69
N ALA A 907 4.15 12.01 -41.95
CA ALA A 907 5.46 12.61 -41.70
C ALA A 907 6.30 11.76 -40.74
N ASP A 908 5.69 11.23 -39.69
CA ASP A 908 6.35 10.36 -38.71
C ASP A 908 6.83 9.05 -39.34
N VAL A 909 6.07 8.52 -40.31
CA VAL A 909 6.48 7.36 -41.12
C VAL A 909 7.79 7.65 -41.86
N ARG A 910 7.86 8.79 -42.57
CA ARG A 910 9.07 9.19 -43.32
C ARG A 910 10.28 9.43 -42.42
N ASN A 911 10.05 9.89 -41.20
CA ASN A 911 11.10 10.25 -40.24
C ASN A 911 11.47 9.08 -39.30
N GLY A 912 10.81 7.93 -39.38
CA GLY A 912 11.07 6.79 -38.50
C GLY A 912 10.69 7.02 -37.03
N VAL A 913 9.75 7.93 -36.77
CA VAL A 913 9.30 8.29 -35.41
C VAL A 913 7.81 7.99 -35.21
N GLY A 914 7.33 8.17 -33.98
CA GLY A 914 5.92 8.14 -33.61
C GLY A 914 5.69 8.84 -32.27
N ALA A 915 4.44 9.21 -32.01
CA ALA A 915 4.03 9.80 -30.73
C ALA A 915 3.47 8.72 -29.79
N ARG A 916 3.87 8.75 -28.53
CA ARG A 916 3.20 7.99 -27.47
C ARG A 916 1.86 8.65 -27.15
N VAL A 917 0.82 7.85 -26.99
CA VAL A 917 -0.54 8.33 -26.70
C VAL A 917 -1.24 7.37 -25.75
N ASP A 918 -2.30 7.84 -25.10
CA ASP A 918 -3.31 6.94 -24.57
C ASP A 918 -4.19 6.39 -25.71
N VAL A 919 -4.98 5.36 -25.40
CA VAL A 919 -5.78 4.66 -26.41
C VAL A 919 -6.96 5.49 -26.89
N GLU A 920 -7.57 6.26 -25.99
CA GLU A 920 -8.70 7.13 -26.27
C GLU A 920 -8.32 8.22 -27.29
N LEU A 921 -7.31 9.03 -27.00
CA LEU A 921 -6.77 10.08 -27.87
C LEU A 921 -6.30 9.50 -29.19
N GLY A 922 -5.52 8.41 -29.15
CA GLY A 922 -4.96 7.78 -30.33
C GLY A 922 -6.02 7.32 -31.34
N LYS A 923 -7.16 6.82 -30.86
CA LYS A 923 -8.26 6.34 -31.73
C LYS A 923 -8.94 7.48 -32.47
N HIS A 924 -9.20 8.60 -31.79
CA HIS A 924 -9.78 9.78 -32.43
C HIS A 924 -8.81 10.42 -33.42
N LEU A 925 -7.51 10.52 -33.09
CA LEU A 925 -6.48 10.99 -34.02
C LEU A 925 -6.36 10.11 -35.27
N ALA A 926 -6.38 8.78 -35.11
CA ALA A 926 -6.35 7.85 -36.24
C ALA A 926 -7.59 7.95 -37.13
N ALA A 927 -8.77 8.20 -36.56
CA ALA A 927 -9.99 8.42 -37.33
C ALA A 927 -9.91 9.71 -38.17
N ILE A 928 -9.47 10.82 -37.57
CA ILE A 928 -9.33 12.11 -38.27
C ILE A 928 -8.38 12.00 -39.47
N GLN A 929 -7.29 11.25 -39.32
CA GLN A 929 -6.29 11.11 -40.39
C GLN A 929 -6.86 10.52 -41.69
N ILE A 930 -7.93 9.74 -41.61
CA ILE A 930 -8.64 9.18 -42.78
C ILE A 930 -9.94 9.92 -43.09
N GLY A 931 -10.20 11.06 -42.46
CA GLY A 931 -11.44 11.84 -42.61
C GLY A 931 -12.67 11.19 -41.98
N HIS A 932 -12.49 10.31 -40.98
CA HIS A 932 -13.55 9.64 -40.24
C HIS A 932 -13.70 10.25 -38.83
N HIS A 933 -14.87 10.08 -38.20
CA HIS A 933 -15.11 10.46 -36.80
C HIS A 933 -15.74 9.31 -36.02
N LEU A 934 -15.46 9.21 -34.73
CA LEU A 934 -15.93 8.11 -33.86
C LEU A 934 -17.06 8.59 -32.93
N ALA A 935 -17.99 9.38 -33.46
CA ALA A 935 -19.10 9.95 -32.70
C ALA A 935 -20.41 9.92 -33.50
N ALA A 936 -21.53 9.65 -32.83
CA ALA A 936 -22.88 9.80 -33.36
C ALA A 936 -23.73 10.55 -32.34
N TYR A 937 -24.73 11.31 -32.80
CA TYR A 937 -25.59 12.09 -31.90
C TYR A 937 -27.05 11.98 -32.29
N ASP A 938 -27.88 11.59 -31.32
CA ASP A 938 -29.33 11.60 -31.44
C ASP A 938 -29.92 12.81 -30.70
N PRO A 939 -30.46 13.82 -31.41
CA PRO A 939 -31.05 15.01 -30.80
C PRO A 939 -32.37 14.72 -30.07
N GLU A 940 -33.09 13.65 -30.40
CA GLU A 940 -34.38 13.33 -29.75
C GLU A 940 -34.15 12.77 -28.35
N SER A 941 -33.18 11.87 -28.20
CA SER A 941 -32.78 11.33 -26.89
C SER A 941 -31.64 12.11 -26.22
N GLN A 942 -31.15 13.19 -26.83
CA GLN A 942 -29.99 13.98 -26.38
C GLN A 942 -28.78 13.10 -26.00
N THR A 943 -28.49 12.11 -26.85
CA THR A 943 -27.49 11.08 -26.57
C THR A 943 -26.32 11.17 -27.56
N LEU A 944 -25.13 11.44 -27.02
CA LEU A 944 -23.86 11.35 -27.73
C LEU A 944 -23.28 9.95 -27.56
N SER A 945 -22.99 9.25 -28.66
CA SER A 945 -22.50 7.87 -28.65
C SER A 945 -21.11 7.78 -29.26
N VAL A 946 -20.21 7.04 -28.62
CA VAL A 946 -18.88 6.67 -29.16
C VAL A 946 -18.70 5.16 -29.13
N PRO A 947 -17.80 4.56 -29.95
CA PRO A 947 -17.51 3.13 -29.85
C PRO A 947 -16.95 2.75 -28.48
N MET A 948 -17.30 1.56 -27.99
CA MET A 948 -16.76 1.03 -26.73
C MET A 948 -15.22 0.94 -26.78
N GLY A 949 -14.55 1.51 -25.79
CA GLY A 949 -13.09 1.63 -25.74
C GLY A 949 -12.51 2.79 -26.57
N ALA A 950 -13.35 3.64 -27.17
CA ALA A 950 -12.98 4.89 -27.83
C ALA A 950 -13.64 6.08 -27.12
N GLU A 951 -13.55 6.08 -25.78
CA GLU A 951 -14.04 7.14 -24.90
C GLU A 951 -13.49 8.52 -25.33
N LEU A 952 -14.19 9.58 -24.94
CA LEU A 952 -13.72 10.94 -25.18
C LEU A 952 -12.55 11.21 -24.21
N PRO A 953 -11.37 11.63 -24.70
CA PRO A 953 -10.18 11.77 -23.86
C PRO A 953 -10.26 13.01 -22.96
N GLY A 954 -9.74 12.92 -21.73
CA GLY A 954 -9.53 14.06 -20.83
C GLY A 954 -10.72 15.02 -20.71
N ILE A 955 -10.47 16.31 -20.93
CA ILE A 955 -11.47 17.38 -20.80
C ILE A 955 -12.59 17.28 -21.84
N TYR A 956 -12.38 16.62 -22.99
CA TYR A 956 -13.46 16.35 -23.95
C TYR A 956 -14.52 15.41 -23.35
N GLY A 957 -14.09 14.41 -22.57
CA GLY A 957 -14.98 13.54 -21.81
C GLY A 957 -15.67 14.27 -20.67
N ARG A 958 -14.93 15.10 -19.93
CA ARG A 958 -15.48 15.95 -18.86
C ARG A 958 -16.61 16.84 -19.38
N ALA A 959 -16.41 17.52 -20.51
CA ALA A 959 -17.41 18.38 -21.12
C ALA A 959 -18.73 17.64 -21.43
N ALA A 960 -18.66 16.40 -21.92
CA ALA A 960 -19.84 15.56 -22.16
C ALA A 960 -20.51 15.09 -20.85
N VAL A 961 -19.71 14.68 -19.86
CA VAL A 961 -20.21 14.21 -18.55
C VAL A 961 -20.88 15.34 -17.77
N MET A 962 -20.36 16.57 -17.85
CA MET A 962 -20.91 17.75 -17.18
C MET A 962 -22.28 18.19 -17.72
N ALA A 963 -22.78 17.60 -18.81
CA ALA A 963 -24.13 17.88 -19.28
C ALA A 963 -25.21 17.23 -18.38
N SER A 964 -24.91 16.06 -17.80
CA SER A 964 -25.85 15.31 -16.95
C SER A 964 -25.32 14.92 -15.58
N GLY A 965 -24.03 15.15 -15.31
CA GLY A 965 -23.36 14.70 -14.08
C GLY A 965 -23.23 13.18 -13.98
N ARG A 966 -23.28 12.47 -15.13
CA ARG A 966 -23.26 11.01 -15.20
C ARG A 966 -22.18 10.50 -16.15
N PHE A 967 -21.51 9.44 -15.73
CA PHE A 967 -20.55 8.72 -16.59
C PHE A 967 -21.28 8.00 -17.75
N PRO A 968 -20.65 7.84 -18.92
CA PRO A 968 -21.27 7.14 -20.05
C PRO A 968 -21.66 5.70 -19.73
N GLU A 969 -22.82 5.29 -20.22
CA GLU A 969 -23.34 3.93 -20.07
C GLU A 969 -22.92 3.05 -21.25
N SER A 970 -22.55 1.80 -20.96
CA SER A 970 -22.23 0.81 -22.00
C SER A 970 -23.49 0.20 -22.60
N ASP A 971 -23.65 0.33 -23.91
CA ASP A 971 -24.63 -0.44 -24.69
C ASP A 971 -23.92 -1.55 -25.49
N PHE A 972 -24.05 -2.79 -25.01
CA PHE A 972 -23.44 -3.94 -25.64
C PHE A 972 -24.09 -4.34 -26.96
N ARG A 973 -25.34 -3.93 -27.24
CA ARG A 973 -26.05 -4.27 -28.49
C ARG A 973 -25.46 -3.51 -29.66
N THR A 974 -25.20 -2.23 -29.46
CA THR A 974 -24.58 -1.31 -30.43
C THR A 974 -23.06 -1.25 -30.27
N SER A 975 -22.50 -1.88 -29.24
CA SER A 975 -21.09 -1.75 -28.85
C SER A 975 -20.66 -0.28 -28.69
N SER A 976 -21.53 0.54 -28.12
CA SER A 976 -21.32 1.96 -27.89
C SER A 976 -21.23 2.31 -26.40
N LEU A 977 -20.66 3.48 -26.12
CA LEU A 977 -20.71 4.19 -24.86
C LEU A 977 -21.53 5.46 -25.07
N ASN A 978 -22.54 5.65 -24.23
CA ASN A 978 -23.59 6.64 -24.44
C ASN A 978 -23.54 7.72 -23.33
N TYR A 979 -23.24 8.95 -23.71
CA TYR A 979 -23.35 10.15 -22.86
C TYR A 979 -24.74 10.75 -23.06
N ARG A 980 -25.52 10.85 -21.97
CA ARG A 980 -26.91 11.33 -22.01
C ARG A 980 -27.01 12.78 -21.55
N GLY A 981 -28.09 13.46 -21.96
CA GLY A 981 -28.41 14.82 -21.56
C GLY A 981 -27.51 15.87 -22.21
N VAL A 982 -26.82 15.53 -23.31
CA VAL A 982 -25.94 16.46 -24.02
C VAL A 982 -26.79 17.30 -24.98
N GLU A 983 -26.85 18.60 -24.76
CA GLU A 983 -27.63 19.52 -25.60
C GLU A 983 -27.13 19.56 -27.06
N PRO A 984 -28.01 19.81 -28.04
CA PRO A 984 -27.64 19.77 -29.46
C PRO A 984 -26.50 20.73 -29.85
N GLN A 985 -26.44 21.90 -29.22
CA GLN A 985 -25.38 22.88 -29.47
C GLN A 985 -24.03 22.40 -28.91
N THR A 986 -24.02 21.92 -27.67
CA THR A 986 -22.83 21.35 -27.01
C THR A 986 -22.31 20.14 -27.77
N ALA A 987 -23.20 19.21 -28.15
CA ALA A 987 -22.83 18.03 -28.95
C ALA A 987 -22.21 18.41 -30.29
N ARG A 988 -22.78 19.40 -31.00
CA ARG A 988 -22.25 19.87 -32.28
C ARG A 988 -20.84 20.45 -32.14
N LEU A 989 -20.62 21.31 -31.14
CA LEU A 989 -19.31 21.90 -30.88
C LEU A 989 -18.30 20.82 -30.47
N LEU A 990 -18.66 19.95 -29.53
CA LEU A 990 -17.77 18.90 -29.03
C LEU A 990 -17.36 17.91 -30.13
N ILE A 991 -18.32 17.44 -30.95
CA ILE A 991 -18.01 16.58 -32.10
C ILE A 991 -17.13 17.34 -33.09
N GLY A 992 -17.42 18.61 -33.36
CA GLY A 992 -16.59 19.45 -34.21
C GLY A 992 -15.13 19.52 -33.75
N LYS A 993 -14.89 19.66 -32.43
CA LYS A 993 -13.55 19.68 -31.83
C LYS A 993 -12.84 18.32 -31.87
N VAL A 994 -13.57 17.22 -31.72
CA VAL A 994 -13.01 15.85 -31.71
C VAL A 994 -12.85 15.27 -33.13
N ALA A 995 -13.56 15.82 -34.11
CA ALA A 995 -13.46 15.43 -35.52
C ALA A 995 -12.55 16.36 -36.36
N SER A 996 -11.95 17.37 -35.74
CA SER A 996 -11.05 18.35 -36.36
C SER A 996 -9.70 18.37 -35.68
#